data_AF-A0ABD1D143-F1
#
_entry.id   AF-A0ABD1D143-F1
#
_cell.length_a   1.000
_cell.length_b   1.000
_cell.length_c   1.000
_cell.angle_alpha   90.00
_cell.angle_beta   90.00
_cell.angle_gamma   90.00
#
_symmetry.space_group_name_H-M   'P 1'
#
loop_
_entity.id
_entity.type
_entity.pdbx_description
1 polymer ?
#
loop_
_entity_poly.entity_id
_entity_poly.type
_entity_poly.pdbx_seq_one_letter_code
_entity_poly.pdbx_strand_id
1 'polypeptide(L)'
;MGNAATLSCQFELEKASLYSVRWYFESEEFYRYVPKESPPARTFPVSGITVDSSQSDATSVTLRGVTRDLTGQFQCEVSEDAPLFHTDIRQARMQVVELPKQDPQMQLEKTHITTLDNFRAVCTVGTSFPPANITWFINSKKIHRSPYQRITYRSFEGTPTFSSLDMYPHSQVLQDIYQTMPPFQTSLTVMCEISILHIYTKSAQQLIIVSDLVTTISPNLLGLDGSNNRRKGPNGDPDNSALTDNGSARASTIWWAIAAATVVLSLGVLDTRVHHCAPRRTRNHQFRRRRRTRTTMRSILAVTVVCLFAYASGSYMTKDVKYADKLFLTKQKAILEIFQHVHQPELHTSFWEESKQFDVEQYLDHYTNKEAVQDFLRYFKHGMLPMEEIFCVHNELHREEVIALFHLFYYAKDWDTFYKTMVWARFHMNEGMFVYALTVAILHRPDMQGIVLPAPYEIYPYYFFNDVVISKAQRYKMQGFYKMKKVNEVYTAYIPSNYTGYYVHTSPEQRLGYFTEDIGLNSYYYYFHADYPFWMGGKEFGLFKDRRGEFFLYQHQQLLARYYLERLSNDLGVIPPFSWHKAITTGYYPYLRYYNGVPFPVRDNYYSASVDKSYTVEMIEDYEHRIMEAIDYGFIVLPDGSYVNITTPEGVEYLGNLIQANGDSVNGRFYGYLEVLAKFFLGGSFKMYNEYRSIPSVLERFETAMRDPMFYQLYKRIIQTFYYRFMDTLHPYTKTELTFPGVKIETVEMDKLVTYFDKFDADITNAVDVEVFDETTMKSSDFKKFGKIAHYQGQDFVLYARMPRLNHLPFTFNLNVVSDKAQKAVVMLFVGPKYDQYGNLYGINANRENFFELDHFLVDLIPGKNVITRNSQDFSWFVKDRTTYFELYKQVMLAYNGETKFPLDMSEAHCGFPSRLMLPKGKKGGMPFQFFFMVAPYHAPKVERFTGYEEVVSCGVGSGARYVDTLPFGYPLERKIDEAEWFVPNMYYYDTMIYHKSETEVNSVVV
;
A
#
# COMPACT_ATOMS: atom_id res chain seq x y z
N MET A 1 -46.36 -18.82 5.17
CA MET A 1 -45.20 -19.74 5.18
C MET A 1 -45.41 -20.78 4.10
N GLY A 2 -44.34 -21.27 3.48
CA GLY A 2 -44.42 -22.05 2.25
C GLY A 2 -44.92 -23.48 2.46
N ASN A 3 -45.80 -23.97 1.57
CA ASN A 3 -46.37 -25.32 1.69
C ASN A 3 -45.30 -26.41 1.48
N ALA A 4 -44.54 -26.30 0.40
CA ALA A 4 -43.39 -27.15 0.09
C ALA A 4 -42.43 -26.44 -0.89
N ALA A 5 -41.20 -26.93 -1.01
CA ALA A 5 -40.25 -26.55 -2.06
C ALA A 5 -39.53 -27.81 -2.59
N THR A 6 -39.43 -27.97 -3.91
CA THR A 6 -38.75 -29.11 -4.53
C THR A 6 -37.42 -28.67 -5.13
N LEU A 7 -36.34 -29.24 -4.63
CA LEU A 7 -35.00 -29.12 -5.19
C LEU A 7 -34.84 -30.18 -6.29
N SER A 8 -34.10 -29.86 -7.35
CA SER A 8 -33.86 -30.79 -8.47
C SER A 8 -32.39 -30.76 -8.91
N CYS A 9 -31.84 -31.94 -9.17
CA CYS A 9 -30.47 -32.17 -9.60
C CYS A 9 -30.52 -33.13 -10.79
N GLN A 10 -30.36 -32.59 -11.99
CA GLN A 10 -30.36 -33.35 -13.23
C GLN A 10 -28.92 -33.73 -13.58
N PHE A 11 -28.71 -35.00 -13.91
CA PHE A 11 -27.41 -35.58 -14.25
C PHE A 11 -27.58 -36.64 -15.33
N GLU A 12 -26.57 -36.80 -16.18
CA GLU A 12 -26.49 -37.80 -17.24
C GLU A 12 -25.19 -38.57 -17.06
N LEU A 13 -25.26 -39.91 -16.95
CA LEU A 13 -24.13 -40.77 -16.58
C LEU A 13 -23.57 -41.57 -17.78
N GLU A 14 -23.99 -41.23 -19.00
CA GLU A 14 -23.74 -41.97 -20.27
C GLU A 14 -23.97 -43.50 -20.21
N LYS A 15 -22.99 -44.22 -19.65
CA LYS A 15 -22.91 -45.69 -19.56
C LYS A 15 -22.50 -46.18 -18.15
N ALA A 16 -22.21 -45.28 -17.22
CA ALA A 16 -21.92 -45.59 -15.83
C ALA A 16 -23.21 -45.82 -15.03
N SER A 17 -23.13 -46.64 -13.98
CA SER A 17 -24.22 -46.78 -13.02
C SER A 17 -24.07 -45.78 -11.87
N LEU A 18 -25.19 -45.20 -11.42
CA LEU A 18 -25.24 -44.33 -10.25
C LEU A 18 -24.83 -45.09 -8.98
N TYR A 19 -23.85 -44.57 -8.24
CA TYR A 19 -23.49 -45.05 -6.91
C TYR A 19 -24.31 -44.35 -5.82
N SER A 20 -24.28 -43.02 -5.78
CA SER A 20 -25.09 -42.25 -4.82
C SER A 20 -25.36 -40.82 -5.26
N VAL A 21 -26.51 -40.28 -4.86
CA VAL A 21 -26.79 -38.83 -4.82
C VAL A 21 -26.91 -38.39 -3.37
N ARG A 22 -26.24 -37.32 -2.98
CA ARG A 22 -26.35 -36.70 -1.64
C ARG A 22 -26.74 -35.25 -1.75
N TRP A 23 -27.48 -34.78 -0.76
CA TRP A 23 -27.96 -33.42 -0.65
C TRP A 23 -27.56 -32.81 0.69
N TYR A 24 -26.92 -31.64 0.62
CA TYR A 24 -26.41 -30.91 1.78
C TYR A 24 -27.03 -29.52 1.88
N PHE A 25 -27.22 -29.03 3.10
CA PHE A 25 -27.59 -27.65 3.40
C PHE A 25 -26.43 -26.99 4.16
N GLU A 26 -25.84 -25.96 3.55
CA GLU A 26 -24.52 -25.36 3.87
C GLU A 26 -23.37 -26.40 3.94
N SER A 27 -23.37 -27.28 4.93
CA SER A 27 -22.42 -28.41 5.05
C SER A 27 -23.01 -29.69 5.69
N GLU A 28 -24.28 -29.71 6.11
CA GLU A 28 -24.90 -30.88 6.73
C GLU A 28 -25.68 -31.72 5.70
N GLU A 29 -25.38 -33.02 5.60
CA GLU A 29 -26.11 -33.98 4.77
C GLU A 29 -27.53 -34.15 5.34
N PHE A 30 -28.57 -33.87 4.55
CA PHE A 30 -29.98 -34.01 4.97
C PHE A 30 -30.75 -35.11 4.22
N TYR A 31 -30.30 -35.49 3.02
CA TYR A 31 -30.91 -36.56 2.24
C TYR A 31 -29.87 -37.27 1.36
N ARG A 32 -30.01 -38.59 1.24
CA ARG A 32 -29.19 -39.44 0.37
C ARG A 32 -30.01 -40.50 -0.35
N TYR A 33 -29.67 -40.74 -1.61
CA TYR A 33 -30.17 -41.84 -2.43
C TYR A 33 -29.01 -42.76 -2.86
N VAL A 34 -29.13 -44.07 -2.63
CA VAL A 34 -28.18 -45.12 -3.02
C VAL A 34 -28.99 -46.27 -3.67
N PRO A 35 -28.94 -46.47 -5.00
CA PRO A 35 -29.79 -47.45 -5.69
C PRO A 35 -29.63 -48.90 -5.22
N LYS A 36 -28.49 -49.22 -4.59
CA LYS A 36 -28.11 -50.56 -4.11
C LYS A 36 -28.46 -50.82 -2.63
N GLU A 37 -28.98 -49.84 -1.90
CA GLU A 37 -29.42 -50.02 -0.51
C GLU A 37 -30.92 -50.32 -0.39
N SER A 38 -31.34 -50.86 0.75
CA SER A 38 -32.75 -51.06 1.10
C SER A 38 -33.01 -50.56 2.53
N PRO A 39 -33.82 -49.49 2.71
CA PRO A 39 -34.38 -48.63 1.67
C PRO A 39 -33.29 -47.86 0.90
N PRO A 40 -33.52 -47.52 -0.39
CA PRO A 40 -32.54 -46.81 -1.21
C PRO A 40 -32.43 -45.32 -0.85
N ALA A 41 -33.45 -44.74 -0.22
CA ALA A 41 -33.44 -43.36 0.26
C ALA A 41 -33.26 -43.32 1.79
N ARG A 42 -32.44 -42.38 2.28
CA ARG A 42 -32.26 -42.06 3.69
C ARG A 42 -32.35 -40.55 3.92
N THR A 43 -32.94 -40.17 5.04
CA THR A 43 -33.01 -38.78 5.54
C THR A 43 -32.18 -38.65 6.80
N PHE A 44 -31.65 -37.44 7.04
CA PHE A 44 -30.84 -37.11 8.20
C PHE A 44 -31.42 -35.87 8.90
N PRO A 45 -31.34 -35.77 10.24
CA PRO A 45 -31.94 -34.66 10.99
C PRO A 45 -31.07 -33.40 10.90
N VAL A 46 -31.48 -32.46 10.07
CA VAL A 46 -30.89 -31.11 9.95
C VAL A 46 -31.90 -30.06 10.42
N SER A 47 -31.44 -29.01 11.10
CA SER A 47 -32.31 -28.02 11.73
C SER A 47 -33.25 -27.35 10.72
N GLY A 48 -34.56 -27.32 11.03
CA GLY A 48 -35.60 -26.76 10.15
C GLY A 48 -35.97 -27.61 8.92
N ILE A 49 -35.18 -28.60 8.52
CA ILE A 49 -35.43 -29.39 7.31
C ILE A 49 -36.38 -30.56 7.62
N THR A 50 -37.50 -30.62 6.90
CA THR A 50 -38.40 -31.79 6.88
C THR A 50 -38.54 -32.30 5.44
N VAL A 51 -37.92 -33.43 5.13
CA VAL A 51 -37.96 -34.05 3.79
C VAL A 51 -39.23 -34.88 3.61
N ASP A 52 -39.88 -34.74 2.46
CA ASP A 52 -40.98 -35.58 2.02
C ASP A 52 -40.47 -36.81 1.27
N SER A 53 -40.24 -37.91 1.99
CA SER A 53 -39.81 -39.19 1.39
C SER A 53 -40.85 -39.83 0.45
N SER A 54 -42.08 -39.28 0.34
CA SER A 54 -43.06 -39.71 -0.67
C SER A 54 -43.00 -38.91 -1.97
N GLN A 55 -42.24 -37.80 -1.98
CA GLN A 55 -42.01 -36.92 -3.12
C GLN A 55 -40.51 -36.57 -3.25
N SER A 56 -39.63 -37.53 -2.91
CA SER A 56 -38.18 -37.40 -3.09
C SER A 56 -37.63 -38.70 -3.69
N ASP A 57 -36.75 -38.59 -4.68
CA ASP A 57 -36.21 -39.72 -5.43
C ASP A 57 -34.69 -39.59 -5.66
N ALA A 58 -34.16 -40.11 -6.77
CA ALA A 58 -32.74 -39.99 -7.12
C ALA A 58 -32.36 -38.59 -7.64
N THR A 59 -33.32 -37.81 -8.16
CA THR A 59 -33.10 -36.57 -8.91
C THR A 59 -33.74 -35.34 -8.24
N SER A 60 -34.71 -35.56 -7.36
CA SER A 60 -35.53 -34.51 -6.75
C SER A 60 -35.71 -34.75 -5.25
N VAL A 61 -35.78 -33.67 -4.48
CA VAL A 61 -36.00 -33.71 -3.04
C VAL A 61 -36.98 -32.63 -2.63
N THR A 62 -38.14 -33.01 -2.09
CA THR A 62 -39.18 -32.08 -1.67
C THR A 62 -39.10 -31.82 -0.16
N LEU A 63 -38.99 -30.55 0.22
CA LEU A 63 -39.02 -30.08 1.60
C LEU A 63 -40.42 -29.59 1.96
N ARG A 64 -40.94 -29.97 3.14
CA ARG A 64 -42.23 -29.50 3.69
C ARG A 64 -42.00 -28.42 4.74
N GLY A 65 -42.93 -27.46 4.83
CA GLY A 65 -42.96 -26.48 5.91
C GLY A 65 -41.78 -25.50 5.94
N VAL A 66 -41.25 -25.13 4.76
CA VAL A 66 -40.04 -24.31 4.60
C VAL A 66 -40.16 -22.97 5.35
N THR A 67 -39.29 -22.76 6.33
CA THR A 67 -39.18 -21.53 7.13
C THR A 67 -38.10 -20.60 6.58
N ARG A 68 -38.07 -19.36 7.08
CA ARG A 68 -37.05 -18.35 6.82
C ARG A 68 -35.61 -18.89 6.90
N ASP A 69 -35.37 -19.75 7.88
CA ASP A 69 -34.04 -20.17 8.31
C ASP A 69 -33.39 -21.19 7.35
N LEU A 70 -34.18 -21.74 6.40
CA LEU A 70 -33.68 -22.51 5.25
C LEU A 70 -33.19 -21.62 4.09
N THR A 71 -32.84 -20.37 4.38
CA THR A 71 -32.21 -19.43 3.44
C THR A 71 -30.69 -19.64 3.42
N GLY A 72 -30.22 -20.43 2.47
CA GLY A 72 -28.82 -20.86 2.42
C GLY A 72 -28.44 -21.54 1.11
N GLN A 73 -27.21 -22.06 1.06
CA GLN A 73 -26.71 -22.87 -0.04
C GLN A 73 -27.18 -24.32 0.10
N PHE A 74 -27.77 -24.85 -0.97
CA PHE A 74 -28.08 -26.26 -1.13
C PHE A 74 -27.12 -26.86 -2.15
N GLN A 75 -26.53 -28.00 -1.82
CA GLN A 75 -25.56 -28.71 -2.66
C GLN A 75 -26.11 -30.08 -3.04
N CYS A 76 -25.91 -30.48 -4.28
CA CYS A 76 -26.10 -31.84 -4.78
C CYS A 76 -24.74 -32.43 -5.16
N GLU A 77 -24.40 -33.58 -4.59
CA GLU A 77 -23.25 -34.42 -4.95
C GLU A 77 -23.79 -35.65 -5.69
N VAL A 78 -23.31 -35.90 -6.91
CA VAL A 78 -23.63 -37.10 -7.69
C VAL A 78 -22.35 -37.90 -7.89
N SER A 79 -22.38 -39.18 -7.52
CA SER A 79 -21.25 -40.11 -7.68
C SER A 79 -21.59 -41.30 -8.55
N GLU A 80 -20.71 -41.61 -9.50
CA GLU A 80 -20.68 -42.84 -10.29
C GLU A 80 -20.09 -44.03 -9.51
N ASP A 81 -20.42 -45.23 -9.95
CA ASP A 81 -19.87 -46.49 -9.43
C ASP A 81 -18.56 -46.89 -10.15
N ALA A 82 -18.06 -48.09 -9.84
CA ALA A 82 -16.93 -48.69 -10.52
C ALA A 82 -17.20 -48.82 -12.05
N PRO A 83 -16.20 -48.56 -12.92
CA PRO A 83 -14.79 -48.40 -12.60
C PRO A 83 -14.30 -46.96 -12.43
N LEU A 84 -15.11 -45.94 -12.75
CA LEU A 84 -14.64 -44.56 -12.87
C LEU A 84 -14.68 -43.78 -11.56
N PHE A 85 -15.69 -44.03 -10.71
CA PHE A 85 -15.88 -43.32 -9.42
C PHE A 85 -15.84 -41.79 -9.54
N HIS A 86 -16.32 -41.23 -10.66
CA HIS A 86 -16.42 -39.78 -10.81
C HIS A 86 -17.48 -39.23 -9.87
N THR A 87 -17.15 -38.13 -9.18
CA THR A 87 -18.07 -37.37 -8.34
C THR A 87 -18.06 -35.94 -8.80
N ASP A 88 -19.25 -35.38 -9.06
CA ASP A 88 -19.41 -33.95 -9.36
C ASP A 88 -20.39 -33.30 -8.38
N ILE A 89 -20.17 -32.02 -8.09
CA ILE A 89 -20.92 -31.26 -7.09
C ILE A 89 -21.45 -29.97 -7.72
N ARG A 90 -22.75 -29.69 -7.53
CA ARG A 90 -23.38 -28.44 -7.93
C ARG A 90 -24.11 -27.83 -6.74
N GLN A 91 -24.05 -26.51 -6.64
CA GLN A 91 -24.66 -25.77 -5.54
C GLN A 91 -25.49 -24.59 -6.04
N ALA A 92 -26.60 -24.34 -5.36
CA ALA A 92 -27.52 -23.24 -5.64
C ALA A 92 -28.01 -22.63 -4.32
N ARG A 93 -28.15 -21.30 -4.26
CA ARG A 93 -28.68 -20.61 -3.08
C ARG A 93 -30.19 -20.53 -3.14
N MET A 94 -30.89 -21.10 -2.15
CA MET A 94 -32.32 -20.86 -1.95
C MET A 94 -32.50 -19.62 -1.06
N GLN A 95 -33.37 -18.71 -1.48
CA GLN A 95 -33.79 -17.55 -0.69
C GLN A 95 -35.27 -17.72 -0.34
N VAL A 96 -35.58 -17.95 0.94
CA VAL A 96 -36.96 -17.98 1.41
C VAL A 96 -37.44 -16.53 1.56
N VAL A 97 -38.67 -16.26 1.12
CA VAL A 97 -39.26 -14.91 1.13
C VAL A 97 -40.60 -14.90 1.83
N GLU A 98 -40.75 -14.02 2.83
CA GLU A 98 -42.02 -13.75 3.49
C GLU A 98 -42.58 -12.41 3.01
N LEU A 99 -43.70 -12.45 2.29
CA LEU A 99 -44.39 -11.28 1.77
C LEU A 99 -45.24 -10.59 2.85
N PRO A 100 -45.36 -9.24 2.81
CA PRO A 100 -46.13 -8.50 3.79
C PRO A 100 -47.63 -8.82 3.66
N LYS A 101 -48.30 -9.04 4.80
CA LYS A 101 -49.74 -9.37 4.86
C LYS A 101 -50.68 -8.18 4.63
N GLN A 102 -50.12 -6.97 4.50
CA GLN A 102 -50.86 -5.71 4.37
C GLN A 102 -50.24 -4.90 3.24
N ASP A 103 -51.09 -4.24 2.46
CA ASP A 103 -50.65 -3.30 1.43
C ASP A 103 -49.99 -2.06 2.05
N PRO A 104 -49.06 -1.41 1.31
CA PRO A 104 -48.30 -0.27 1.82
C PRO A 104 -49.20 0.91 2.17
N GLN A 105 -48.90 1.58 3.28
CA GLN A 105 -49.61 2.77 3.74
C GLN A 105 -48.72 4.00 3.61
N MET A 106 -49.22 5.03 2.93
CA MET A 106 -48.61 6.36 2.90
C MET A 106 -49.32 7.28 3.90
N GLN A 107 -48.54 8.15 4.54
CA GLN A 107 -49.00 9.24 5.39
C GLN A 107 -48.24 10.51 4.98
N LEU A 108 -48.96 11.63 4.85
CA LEU A 108 -48.38 12.94 4.54
C LEU A 108 -48.51 13.86 5.75
N GLU A 109 -47.46 14.63 6.06
CA GLU A 109 -47.52 15.63 7.13
C GLU A 109 -48.37 16.84 6.74
N LYS A 110 -48.45 17.15 5.43
CA LYS A 110 -49.29 18.20 4.86
C LYS A 110 -49.94 17.72 3.55
N THR A 111 -51.23 18.03 3.38
CA THR A 111 -51.99 17.82 2.13
C THR A 111 -52.04 19.06 1.23
N HIS A 112 -51.67 20.23 1.76
CA HIS A 112 -51.51 21.49 1.03
C HIS A 112 -50.10 22.03 1.28
N ILE A 113 -49.40 22.47 0.22
CA ILE A 113 -48.04 23.03 0.32
C ILE A 113 -47.86 24.28 -0.57
N THR A 114 -46.98 25.17 -0.11
CA THR A 114 -46.39 26.27 -0.89
C THR A 114 -44.97 25.91 -1.36
N THR A 115 -44.40 26.69 -2.27
CA THR A 115 -42.99 26.56 -2.74
C THR A 115 -41.94 26.75 -1.63
N LEU A 116 -42.34 27.30 -0.48
CA LEU A 116 -41.47 27.61 0.66
C LEU A 116 -41.69 26.64 1.84
N ASP A 117 -42.62 25.69 1.74
CA ASP A 117 -42.91 24.73 2.80
C ASP A 117 -41.89 23.58 2.84
N ASN A 118 -41.51 23.18 4.07
CA ASN A 118 -41.02 21.82 4.30
C ASN A 118 -42.14 20.83 3.98
N PHE A 119 -41.82 19.80 3.20
CA PHE A 119 -42.71 18.69 2.86
C PHE A 119 -42.18 17.36 3.42
N ARG A 120 -43.09 16.51 3.89
CA ARG A 120 -42.75 15.19 4.43
C ARG A 120 -43.80 14.14 4.11
N ALA A 121 -43.34 13.00 3.60
CA ALA A 121 -44.13 11.79 3.38
C ALA A 121 -43.49 10.59 4.07
N VAL A 122 -44.30 9.77 4.74
CA VAL A 122 -43.88 8.52 5.36
C VAL A 122 -44.59 7.36 4.65
N CYS A 123 -43.83 6.38 4.19
CA CYS A 123 -44.35 5.15 3.58
C CYS A 123 -43.98 3.97 4.48
N THR A 124 -44.99 3.21 4.90
CA THR A 124 -44.87 2.08 5.83
C THR A 124 -45.34 0.79 5.16
N VAL A 125 -44.53 -0.25 5.28
CA VAL A 125 -44.76 -1.59 4.71
C VAL A 125 -44.80 -2.60 5.84
N GLY A 126 -45.72 -3.56 5.79
CA GLY A 126 -45.80 -4.65 6.76
C GLY A 126 -44.49 -5.45 6.87
N THR A 127 -44.36 -6.21 7.95
CA THR A 127 -43.23 -7.13 8.18
C THR A 127 -43.00 -8.04 6.97
N SER A 128 -41.79 -8.04 6.43
CA SER A 128 -41.38 -8.85 5.28
C SER A 128 -39.93 -9.31 5.42
N PHE A 129 -39.59 -10.42 4.77
CA PHE A 129 -38.22 -10.94 4.72
C PHE A 129 -37.88 -11.37 3.29
N PRO A 130 -36.80 -10.86 2.65
CA PRO A 130 -35.97 -9.75 3.11
C PRO A 130 -36.78 -8.44 3.27
N PRO A 131 -36.23 -7.42 3.96
CA PRO A 131 -36.85 -6.11 4.05
C PRO A 131 -37.17 -5.53 2.68
N ALA A 132 -38.30 -4.83 2.57
CA ALA A 132 -38.76 -4.32 1.28
C ALA A 132 -37.99 -3.06 0.85
N ASN A 133 -37.64 -2.97 -0.43
CA ASN A 133 -37.06 -1.76 -1.02
C ASN A 133 -38.19 -0.76 -1.31
N ILE A 134 -38.03 0.48 -0.82
CA ILE A 134 -39.01 1.56 -1.03
C ILE A 134 -38.41 2.61 -1.97
N THR A 135 -39.02 2.79 -3.15
CA THR A 135 -38.66 3.76 -4.18
C THR A 135 -39.67 4.91 -4.20
N TRP A 136 -39.19 6.15 -4.14
CA TRP A 136 -40.04 7.35 -4.13
C TRP A 136 -40.12 8.01 -5.50
N PHE A 137 -41.32 8.48 -5.85
CA PHE A 137 -41.61 9.20 -7.09
C PHE A 137 -42.53 10.40 -6.82
N ILE A 138 -42.38 11.47 -7.60
CA ILE A 138 -43.31 12.61 -7.64
C ILE A 138 -43.62 12.91 -9.11
N ASN A 139 -44.91 12.97 -9.47
CA ASN A 139 -45.37 13.13 -10.87
C ASN A 139 -44.66 12.17 -11.85
N SER A 140 -44.51 10.90 -11.44
CA SER A 140 -43.76 9.84 -12.15
C SER A 140 -42.23 10.01 -12.27
N LYS A 141 -41.66 11.13 -11.80
CA LYS A 141 -40.20 11.32 -11.72
C LYS A 141 -39.64 10.66 -10.46
N LYS A 142 -38.65 9.78 -10.61
CA LYS A 142 -37.97 9.10 -9.50
C LYS A 142 -37.15 10.08 -8.66
N ILE A 143 -37.24 9.96 -7.33
CA ILE A 143 -36.53 10.83 -6.38
C ILE A 143 -35.25 10.13 -5.89
N HIS A 144 -34.17 10.90 -5.80
CA HIS A 144 -32.85 10.46 -5.37
C HIS A 144 -32.43 11.25 -4.11
N ARG A 145 -31.49 10.71 -3.32
CA ARG A 145 -30.96 11.43 -2.14
C ARG A 145 -30.16 12.65 -2.58
N SER A 146 -30.36 13.79 -1.92
CA SER A 146 -29.55 15.00 -2.09
C SER A 146 -29.58 15.84 -0.80
N PRO A 147 -28.72 16.88 -0.64
CA PRO A 147 -28.73 17.73 0.55
C PRO A 147 -30.09 18.38 0.88
N TYR A 148 -30.95 18.56 -0.13
CA TYR A 148 -32.29 19.14 -0.01
C TYR A 148 -33.42 18.10 -0.02
N GLN A 149 -33.09 16.80 -0.16
CA GLN A 149 -34.04 15.67 -0.27
C GLN A 149 -33.53 14.47 0.56
N ARG A 150 -33.97 14.40 1.81
CA ARG A 150 -33.56 13.36 2.75
C ARG A 150 -34.51 12.17 2.65
N ILE A 151 -34.04 11.08 2.02
CA ILE A 151 -34.74 9.78 2.07
C ILE A 151 -34.14 8.95 3.22
N THR A 152 -34.79 9.00 4.37
CA THR A 152 -34.50 8.06 5.46
C THR A 152 -35.17 6.71 5.20
N TYR A 153 -34.52 5.64 5.60
CA TYR A 153 -35.02 4.27 5.51
C TYR A 153 -34.62 3.55 6.81
N ARG A 154 -35.55 2.81 7.40
CA ARG A 154 -35.28 1.96 8.56
C ARG A 154 -36.01 0.62 8.42
N SER A 155 -35.26 -0.44 8.66
CA SER A 155 -35.74 -1.82 8.72
C SER A 155 -35.00 -2.52 9.84
N PHE A 156 -35.73 -3.13 10.77
CA PHE A 156 -35.18 -4.08 11.74
C PHE A 156 -35.84 -5.44 11.47
N GLU A 157 -35.16 -6.54 11.80
CA GLU A 157 -35.78 -7.86 11.63
C GLU A 157 -37.05 -7.98 12.47
N GLY A 158 -38.13 -8.48 11.87
CA GLY A 158 -39.42 -8.63 12.52
C GLY A 158 -40.24 -7.33 12.67
N THR A 159 -39.75 -6.16 12.23
CA THR A 159 -40.53 -4.91 12.24
C THR A 159 -41.13 -4.58 10.88
N PRO A 160 -42.19 -3.75 10.83
CA PRO A 160 -42.55 -3.03 9.60
C PRO A 160 -41.32 -2.29 9.03
N THR A 161 -41.23 -2.21 7.70
CA THR A 161 -40.22 -1.40 7.01
C THR A 161 -40.78 0.00 6.79
N PHE A 162 -40.00 1.04 7.09
CA PHE A 162 -40.47 2.42 6.95
C PHE A 162 -39.43 3.33 6.28
N SER A 163 -39.92 4.22 5.42
CA SER A 163 -39.14 5.29 4.80
C SER A 163 -39.84 6.63 4.99
N SER A 164 -39.06 7.68 5.25
CA SER A 164 -39.52 9.07 5.25
C SER A 164 -38.79 9.80 4.12
N LEU A 165 -39.55 10.39 3.20
CA LEU A 165 -39.09 11.38 2.24
C LEU A 165 -39.32 12.76 2.85
N ASP A 166 -38.24 13.41 3.27
CA ASP A 166 -38.26 14.77 3.80
C ASP A 166 -37.64 15.71 2.73
N MET A 167 -38.36 16.77 2.33
CA MET A 167 -37.93 17.73 1.31
C MET A 167 -37.92 19.15 1.87
N TYR A 168 -36.81 19.85 1.64
CA TYR A 168 -36.56 21.20 2.13
C TYR A 168 -36.85 22.27 1.06
N PRO A 169 -37.01 23.56 1.44
CA PRO A 169 -37.19 24.66 0.49
C PRO A 169 -35.93 24.76 -0.39
N HIS A 170 -36.10 25.28 -1.61
CA HIS A 170 -35.04 25.33 -2.64
C HIS A 170 -34.59 23.95 -3.16
N SER A 171 -35.31 22.86 -2.85
CA SER A 171 -35.09 21.57 -3.53
C SER A 171 -35.29 21.71 -5.05
N GLN A 172 -34.21 21.46 -5.81
CA GLN A 172 -34.19 21.59 -7.28
C GLN A 172 -35.30 20.78 -7.97
N VAL A 173 -35.62 19.59 -7.44
CA VAL A 173 -36.69 18.73 -8.01
C VAL A 173 -38.08 19.32 -7.78
N LEU A 174 -38.31 20.05 -6.68
CA LEU A 174 -39.54 20.82 -6.56
C LEU A 174 -39.53 21.95 -7.59
N GLN A 175 -38.48 22.76 -7.67
CA GLN A 175 -38.41 23.89 -8.61
C GLN A 175 -38.62 23.47 -10.08
N ASP A 176 -37.99 22.38 -10.50
CA ASP A 176 -38.16 21.75 -11.82
C ASP A 176 -39.61 21.26 -12.05
N ILE A 177 -40.23 20.61 -11.06
CA ILE A 177 -41.64 20.21 -11.12
C ILE A 177 -42.59 21.43 -11.16
N TYR A 178 -42.29 22.51 -10.44
CA TYR A 178 -43.05 23.78 -10.50
C TYR A 178 -42.92 24.46 -11.87
N GLN A 179 -41.73 24.42 -12.49
CA GLN A 179 -41.49 25.01 -13.82
C GLN A 179 -42.07 24.17 -14.97
N THR A 180 -42.25 22.87 -14.77
CA THR A 180 -42.79 21.94 -15.78
C THR A 180 -44.28 21.62 -15.62
N MET A 181 -44.93 22.08 -14.54
CA MET A 181 -46.38 21.88 -14.36
C MET A 181 -47.22 22.70 -15.36
N PRO A 182 -48.26 22.11 -15.99
CA PRO A 182 -49.17 22.84 -16.87
C PRO A 182 -49.93 23.97 -16.15
N PRO A 183 -50.32 25.07 -16.82
CA PRO A 183 -50.89 26.29 -16.20
C PRO A 183 -52.20 26.15 -15.40
N PHE A 184 -52.75 24.93 -15.27
CA PHE A 184 -53.98 24.64 -14.52
C PHE A 184 -53.84 23.43 -13.58
N GLN A 185 -52.64 22.85 -13.44
CA GLN A 185 -52.41 21.72 -12.54
C GLN A 185 -52.04 22.19 -11.14
N THR A 186 -53.03 22.29 -10.26
CA THR A 186 -52.87 22.68 -8.84
C THR A 186 -52.56 21.51 -7.91
N SER A 187 -52.04 20.38 -8.42
CA SER A 187 -51.76 19.21 -7.60
C SER A 187 -50.59 18.33 -8.07
N LEU A 188 -49.91 17.75 -7.08
CA LEU A 188 -48.80 16.80 -7.23
C LEU A 188 -49.24 15.41 -6.79
N THR A 189 -48.81 14.38 -7.50
CA THR A 189 -48.96 12.98 -7.06
C THR A 189 -47.64 12.48 -6.51
N VAL A 190 -47.61 12.15 -5.22
CA VAL A 190 -46.48 11.47 -4.58
C VAL A 190 -46.80 9.98 -4.53
N MET A 191 -45.83 9.15 -4.92
CA MET A 191 -45.95 7.69 -4.93
C MET A 191 -44.74 7.07 -4.21
N CYS A 192 -45.00 6.10 -3.33
CA CYS A 192 -43.98 5.13 -2.93
C CYS A 192 -44.30 3.79 -3.60
N GLU A 193 -43.31 3.26 -4.29
CA GLU A 193 -43.28 1.91 -4.85
C GLU A 193 -42.47 1.02 -3.91
N ILE A 194 -42.93 -0.22 -3.75
CA ILE A 194 -42.43 -1.20 -2.80
C ILE A 194 -42.09 -2.45 -3.62
N SER A 195 -40.82 -2.87 -3.56
CA SER A 195 -40.33 -4.07 -4.26
C SER A 195 -39.65 -5.06 -3.31
N ILE A 196 -39.94 -6.34 -3.47
CA ILE A 196 -39.22 -7.44 -2.81
C ILE A 196 -38.75 -8.41 -3.91
N LEU A 197 -37.45 -8.33 -4.21
CA LEU A 197 -36.83 -9.01 -5.35
C LEU A 197 -37.64 -8.74 -6.64
N HIS A 198 -37.95 -9.77 -7.42
CA HIS A 198 -38.79 -9.71 -8.62
C HIS A 198 -40.20 -10.32 -8.38
N ILE A 199 -40.57 -10.65 -7.15
CA ILE A 199 -41.76 -11.47 -6.85
C ILE A 199 -42.92 -10.69 -6.22
N TYR A 200 -42.69 -9.47 -5.74
CA TYR A 200 -43.71 -8.62 -5.16
C TYR A 200 -43.40 -7.16 -5.49
N THR A 201 -44.34 -6.52 -6.19
CA THR A 201 -44.34 -5.08 -6.46
C THR A 201 -45.72 -4.53 -6.13
N LYS A 202 -45.78 -3.50 -5.28
CA LYS A 202 -46.99 -2.71 -4.98
C LYS A 202 -46.60 -1.25 -4.88
N SER A 203 -47.56 -0.34 -5.06
CA SER A 203 -47.36 1.09 -4.78
C SER A 203 -48.52 1.65 -3.96
N ALA A 204 -48.21 2.68 -3.18
CA ALA A 204 -49.19 3.59 -2.60
C ALA A 204 -48.96 4.97 -3.20
N GLN A 205 -50.03 5.72 -3.47
CA GLN A 205 -49.97 7.06 -4.03
C GLN A 205 -50.94 7.99 -3.31
N GLN A 206 -50.57 9.26 -3.16
CA GLN A 206 -51.39 10.27 -2.52
C GLN A 206 -51.23 11.63 -3.21
N LEU A 207 -52.32 12.37 -3.28
CA LEU A 207 -52.40 13.68 -3.94
C LEU A 207 -52.12 14.82 -2.93
N ILE A 208 -51.37 15.82 -3.38
CA ILE A 208 -51.07 17.06 -2.64
C ILE A 208 -51.58 18.23 -3.45
N ILE A 209 -52.21 19.20 -2.80
CA ILE A 209 -52.68 20.44 -3.43
C ILE A 209 -51.60 21.52 -3.27
N VAL A 210 -51.39 22.30 -4.33
CA VAL A 210 -50.37 23.34 -4.44
C VAL A 210 -51.04 24.70 -4.52
N SER A 211 -50.72 25.60 -3.58
CA SER A 211 -51.48 26.84 -3.37
C SER A 211 -50.97 28.07 -4.14
N ASP A 212 -49.75 28.04 -4.68
CA ASP A 212 -49.05 29.25 -5.16
C ASP A 212 -49.49 29.74 -6.55
N LEU A 213 -50.39 29.01 -7.23
CA LEU A 213 -50.88 29.34 -8.58
C LEU A 213 -52.11 30.28 -8.55
N VAL A 214 -51.95 31.48 -7.99
CA VAL A 214 -52.92 32.58 -8.12
C VAL A 214 -52.21 33.90 -8.45
N THR A 215 -51.93 34.13 -9.74
CA THR A 215 -51.54 35.46 -10.23
C THR A 215 -52.76 36.36 -10.40
N THR A 216 -52.66 37.60 -9.94
CA THR A 216 -53.77 38.56 -9.78
C THR A 216 -54.50 38.94 -11.07
N ILE A 217 -55.83 38.95 -11.01
CA ILE A 217 -56.67 39.87 -11.79
C ILE A 217 -57.42 40.75 -10.79
N SER A 218 -57.25 42.07 -10.86
CA SER A 218 -57.84 43.02 -9.90
C SER A 218 -59.25 43.47 -10.33
N PRO A 219 -60.31 43.19 -9.54
CA PRO A 219 -61.65 43.71 -9.80
C PRO A 219 -61.83 45.08 -9.13
N ASN A 220 -61.15 46.11 -9.64
CA ASN A 220 -61.58 47.50 -9.42
C ASN A 220 -62.71 47.88 -10.40
N LEU A 221 -63.74 47.03 -10.42
CA LEU A 221 -64.96 47.14 -11.21
C LEU A 221 -66.04 46.30 -10.53
N LEU A 222 -67.31 46.73 -10.58
CA LEU A 222 -68.42 46.20 -9.78
C LEU A 222 -68.30 46.46 -8.27
N GLY A 223 -68.32 47.74 -7.88
CA GLY A 223 -68.65 48.10 -6.51
C GLY A 223 -70.14 47.84 -6.22
N LEU A 224 -70.41 47.18 -5.11
CA LEU A 224 -71.73 47.10 -4.46
C LEU A 224 -71.54 47.16 -2.94
N ASP A 225 -72.50 47.79 -2.25
CA ASP A 225 -72.46 48.06 -0.82
C ASP A 225 -72.55 46.78 0.04
N GLY A 226 -72.43 46.90 1.37
CA GLY A 226 -72.77 45.75 2.23
C GLY A 226 -72.91 45.93 3.73
N SER A 227 -72.06 46.75 4.37
CA SER A 227 -72.18 47.16 5.78
C SER A 227 -72.07 46.09 6.91
N ASN A 228 -71.94 46.61 8.14
CA ASN A 228 -72.51 46.09 9.38
C ASN A 228 -71.90 44.86 10.13
N ASN A 229 -71.39 45.21 11.33
CA ASN A 229 -71.81 44.72 12.65
C ASN A 229 -71.05 43.57 13.37
N ARG A 230 -70.41 44.01 14.46
CA ARG A 230 -70.61 43.56 15.86
C ARG A 230 -69.89 42.29 16.39
N ARG A 231 -68.91 42.64 17.25
CA ARG A 231 -68.88 42.42 18.72
C ARG A 231 -68.21 41.15 19.27
N LYS A 232 -67.38 41.43 20.29
CA LYS A 232 -67.10 40.65 21.52
C LYS A 232 -66.32 39.33 21.37
N GLY A 233 -65.12 39.33 21.97
CA GLY A 233 -64.60 38.14 22.69
C GLY A 233 -65.22 38.08 24.11
N PRO A 234 -64.45 37.91 25.22
CA PRO A 234 -63.00 38.07 25.36
C PRO A 234 -62.25 37.03 26.25
N ASN A 235 -60.91 37.12 26.25
CA ASN A 235 -59.91 36.79 27.30
C ASN A 235 -59.82 35.38 27.94
N GLY A 236 -58.58 34.93 28.21
CA GLY A 236 -58.27 33.65 28.88
C GLY A 236 -56.78 33.37 29.15
N ASP A 237 -55.99 34.40 29.46
CA ASP A 237 -54.56 34.38 29.86
C ASP A 237 -54.34 33.82 31.30
N PRO A 238 -53.09 33.56 31.78
CA PRO A 238 -51.87 33.05 31.09
C PRO A 238 -51.00 32.09 31.98
N ASP A 239 -49.73 31.92 31.61
CA ASP A 239 -48.52 31.92 32.48
C ASP A 239 -47.89 30.70 33.23
N ASN A 240 -46.58 30.56 32.96
CA ASN A 240 -45.41 30.38 33.86
C ASN A 240 -45.06 29.07 34.63
N SER A 241 -44.03 28.38 34.10
CA SER A 241 -42.64 28.30 34.66
C SER A 241 -42.27 27.53 35.96
N ALA A 242 -41.42 26.50 35.74
CA ALA A 242 -40.09 26.29 36.36
C ALA A 242 -39.85 25.51 37.69
N LEU A 243 -38.92 24.52 37.56
CA LEU A 243 -37.81 24.10 38.46
C LEU A 243 -37.97 23.17 39.69
N THR A 244 -36.90 22.35 39.86
CA THR A 244 -36.26 21.79 41.09
C THR A 244 -36.87 20.60 41.88
N ASP A 245 -36.26 19.41 41.66
CA ASP A 245 -35.24 18.77 42.54
C ASP A 245 -35.54 17.45 43.36
N ASN A 246 -34.48 16.63 43.48
CA ASN A 246 -34.15 15.54 44.45
C ASN A 246 -35.00 14.24 44.58
N GLY A 247 -34.39 13.11 45.02
CA GLY A 247 -35.18 12.00 45.61
C GLY A 247 -34.78 10.49 45.61
N SER A 248 -33.57 10.05 45.21
CA SER A 248 -32.94 8.73 45.55
C SER A 248 -33.73 7.38 45.73
N ALA A 249 -33.36 6.31 44.99
CA ALA A 249 -33.44 4.91 45.46
C ALA A 249 -32.49 3.94 44.68
N ARG A 250 -32.04 2.85 45.32
CA ARG A 250 -31.34 1.65 44.75
C ARG A 250 -32.18 0.39 45.07
N ALA A 251 -31.93 -0.86 44.66
CA ALA A 251 -30.84 -1.57 43.94
C ALA A 251 -31.44 -2.75 43.14
N SER A 252 -30.79 -3.41 42.18
CA SER A 252 -29.79 -4.51 42.33
C SER A 252 -29.69 -5.25 40.96
N THR A 253 -28.72 -6.09 40.58
CA THR A 253 -28.09 -7.28 41.21
C THR A 253 -26.79 -7.68 40.48
N ILE A 254 -25.79 -8.26 41.18
CA ILE A 254 -24.71 -9.12 40.61
C ILE A 254 -24.36 -10.22 41.66
N TRP A 255 -23.97 -11.41 41.19
CA TRP A 255 -23.59 -12.62 41.97
C TRP A 255 -22.16 -12.63 42.53
N TRP A 256 -21.89 -13.49 43.53
CA TRP A 256 -20.59 -14.17 43.75
C TRP A 256 -20.77 -15.41 44.67
N ALA A 257 -20.14 -16.57 44.36
CA ALA A 257 -19.51 -17.55 45.30
C ALA A 257 -19.23 -18.98 44.71
N ILE A 258 -17.93 -19.37 44.65
CA ILE A 258 -17.26 -20.52 45.35
C ILE A 258 -17.87 -21.96 45.28
N ALA A 259 -17.14 -23.11 45.23
CA ALA A 259 -15.79 -23.55 44.76
C ALA A 259 -15.61 -25.09 45.01
N ALA A 260 -14.52 -25.71 44.48
CA ALA A 260 -13.93 -27.04 44.86
C ALA A 260 -14.75 -28.34 44.54
N ALA A 261 -14.25 -29.60 44.50
CA ALA A 261 -12.95 -30.30 44.25
C ALA A 261 -13.20 -31.87 44.31
N THR A 262 -12.33 -32.91 44.16
CA THR A 262 -10.88 -33.14 43.90
C THR A 262 -10.60 -34.63 43.54
N VAL A 263 -9.65 -34.94 42.62
CA VAL A 263 -8.77 -36.17 42.55
C VAL A 263 -9.41 -37.57 42.23
N VAL A 264 -8.80 -38.47 41.42
CA VAL A 264 -7.93 -39.68 41.70
C VAL A 264 -7.49 -40.27 40.32
N LEU A 265 -6.20 -40.37 39.92
CA LEU A 265 -5.24 -41.54 39.97
C LEU A 265 -5.71 -42.86 39.26
N SER A 266 -4.89 -43.74 38.63
CA SER A 266 -3.47 -43.75 38.19
C SER A 266 -3.05 -45.08 37.47
N LEU A 267 -1.95 -45.07 36.67
CA LEU A 267 -1.08 -46.23 36.27
C LEU A 267 -1.68 -47.37 35.37
N GLY A 268 -0.92 -48.15 34.56
CA GLY A 268 0.46 -47.97 34.06
C GLY A 268 1.19 -49.23 33.50
N VAL A 269 2.12 -49.01 32.55
CA VAL A 269 3.40 -49.74 32.26
C VAL A 269 3.43 -51.13 31.54
N LEU A 270 4.52 -51.33 30.75
CA LEU A 270 5.11 -52.53 30.10
C LEU A 270 4.48 -53.11 28.80
N ASP A 271 5.22 -53.82 27.92
CA ASP A 271 6.60 -53.72 27.37
C ASP A 271 6.76 -54.77 26.23
N THR A 272 7.84 -54.69 25.43
CA THR A 272 8.44 -55.74 24.58
C THR A 272 7.82 -56.08 23.21
N ARG A 273 8.58 -56.48 22.16
CA ARG A 273 10.02 -56.31 21.79
C ARG A 273 10.27 -56.80 20.33
N VAL A 274 11.19 -56.15 19.59
CA VAL A 274 12.24 -56.79 18.70
C VAL A 274 11.71 -57.45 17.37
N HIS A 275 12.44 -57.66 16.25
CA HIS A 275 13.87 -57.86 15.91
C HIS A 275 14.29 -57.25 14.53
N HIS A 276 15.55 -56.77 14.43
CA HIS A 276 16.53 -56.85 13.29
C HIS A 276 16.15 -56.41 11.83
N CYS A 277 17.03 -55.98 10.91
CA CYS A 277 18.49 -55.70 10.81
C CYS A 277 18.77 -54.86 9.51
N ALA A 278 19.85 -54.11 9.19
CA ALA A 278 21.23 -53.87 9.70
C ALA A 278 22.28 -55.01 9.51
N PRO A 279 23.62 -54.75 9.33
CA PRO A 279 24.40 -53.52 9.05
C PRO A 279 25.27 -53.71 7.73
N ARG A 280 26.34 -52.97 7.32
CA ARG A 280 27.61 -52.44 7.91
C ARG A 280 28.23 -51.38 6.94
N ARG A 281 29.07 -50.40 7.31
CA ARG A 281 30.25 -50.22 8.22
C ARG A 281 31.63 -50.39 7.56
N THR A 282 32.16 -49.25 7.07
CA THR A 282 33.58 -48.79 7.03
C THR A 282 34.77 -49.74 7.25
N ARG A 283 35.82 -49.62 6.40
CA ARG A 283 37.22 -49.31 6.81
C ARG A 283 38.20 -48.96 5.67
N ASN A 284 39.33 -48.35 6.07
CA ASN A 284 40.41 -47.78 5.25
C ASN A 284 41.20 -48.80 4.40
N HIS A 285 41.90 -48.31 3.36
CA HIS A 285 43.31 -48.70 3.13
C HIS A 285 44.09 -47.64 2.32
N GLN A 286 45.40 -47.50 2.59
CA GLN A 286 46.37 -46.80 1.73
C GLN A 286 46.98 -47.80 0.72
N PHE A 287 47.43 -47.36 -0.47
CA PHE A 287 48.80 -47.67 -0.95
C PHE A 287 49.33 -46.84 -2.15
N ARG A 288 50.62 -46.48 -2.03
CA ARG A 288 51.63 -45.89 -2.95
C ARG A 288 51.54 -46.05 -4.50
N ARG A 289 51.94 -44.96 -5.17
CA ARG A 289 52.91 -44.81 -6.31
C ARG A 289 52.69 -45.55 -7.65
N ARG A 290 52.75 -44.77 -8.75
CA ARG A 290 53.84 -44.88 -9.76
C ARG A 290 54.04 -43.57 -10.59
N ARG A 291 55.15 -43.47 -11.33
CA ARG A 291 55.60 -42.30 -12.13
C ARG A 291 55.57 -42.60 -13.64
N ARG A 292 55.32 -41.55 -14.44
CA ARG A 292 55.90 -41.23 -15.79
C ARG A 292 55.54 -39.75 -16.04
N THR A 293 56.41 -38.75 -16.27
CA THR A 293 57.47 -38.54 -17.29
C THR A 293 56.95 -38.77 -18.71
N ARG A 294 56.96 -37.78 -19.63
CA ARG A 294 58.11 -36.95 -20.05
C ARG A 294 57.65 -35.71 -20.89
N THR A 295 58.43 -34.61 -20.88
CA THR A 295 58.81 -33.68 -22.01
C THR A 295 57.82 -33.39 -23.19
N THR A 296 57.69 -32.20 -23.79
CA THR A 296 58.47 -30.92 -23.74
C THR A 296 57.73 -29.75 -24.41
N MET A 297 58.10 -28.51 -24.05
CA MET A 297 58.05 -27.26 -24.85
C MET A 297 56.92 -27.03 -25.87
N ARG A 298 56.01 -26.08 -25.56
CA ARG A 298 55.46 -25.10 -26.54
C ARG A 298 54.88 -23.83 -25.89
N SER A 299 55.59 -23.30 -24.90
CA SER A 299 55.23 -22.05 -24.20
C SER A 299 56.00 -20.87 -24.79
N ILE A 300 55.32 -19.98 -25.53
CA ILE A 300 55.76 -18.60 -25.84
C ILE A 300 54.63 -17.79 -26.52
N LEU A 301 53.82 -18.42 -27.39
CA LEU A 301 52.85 -17.70 -28.24
C LEU A 301 51.54 -17.26 -27.57
N ALA A 302 51.31 -17.62 -26.30
CA ALA A 302 50.05 -17.37 -25.60
C ALA A 302 50.00 -16.06 -24.78
N VAL A 303 51.16 -15.48 -24.43
CA VAL A 303 51.23 -14.32 -23.52
C VAL A 303 50.89 -13.01 -24.26
N THR A 304 51.34 -12.86 -25.51
CA THR A 304 51.14 -11.63 -26.30
C THR A 304 49.69 -11.39 -26.71
N VAL A 305 48.88 -12.44 -26.89
CA VAL A 305 47.46 -12.30 -27.26
C VAL A 305 46.61 -11.84 -26.06
N VAL A 306 46.90 -12.34 -24.86
CA VAL A 306 46.19 -11.93 -23.63
C VAL A 306 46.47 -10.46 -23.29
N CYS A 307 47.72 -9.99 -23.46
CA CYS A 307 48.07 -8.59 -23.23
C CYS A 307 47.46 -7.62 -24.26
N LEU A 308 47.10 -8.07 -25.46
CA LEU A 308 46.45 -7.23 -26.47
C LEU A 308 44.94 -7.08 -26.24
N PHE A 309 44.25 -8.13 -25.78
CA PHE A 309 42.85 -7.99 -25.35
C PHE A 309 42.70 -7.09 -24.11
N ALA A 310 43.68 -7.10 -23.20
CA ALA A 310 43.71 -6.19 -22.05
C ALA A 310 43.90 -4.70 -22.41
N TYR A 311 44.32 -4.38 -23.64
CA TYR A 311 44.48 -2.99 -24.11
C TYR A 311 43.30 -2.48 -24.96
N ALA A 312 42.44 -3.37 -25.46
CA ALA A 312 41.24 -3.00 -26.23
C ALA A 312 40.07 -2.52 -25.34
N SER A 313 40.05 -2.90 -24.06
CA SER A 313 39.14 -2.34 -23.03
C SER A 313 39.63 -1.00 -22.45
N GLY A 314 40.69 -0.40 -23.00
CA GLY A 314 41.34 0.82 -22.54
C GLY A 314 40.59 2.12 -22.87
N SER A 315 39.27 2.16 -22.68
CA SER A 315 38.46 3.37 -22.86
C SER A 315 37.40 3.55 -21.76
N TYR A 316 37.69 3.04 -20.56
CA TYR A 316 37.07 3.56 -19.35
C TYR A 316 37.41 5.04 -19.21
N MET A 317 36.43 5.92 -19.39
CA MET A 317 36.50 7.25 -18.81
C MET A 317 36.57 7.10 -17.29
N THR A 318 37.75 7.32 -16.73
CA THR A 318 37.90 7.43 -15.27
C THR A 318 37.11 8.66 -14.83
N LYS A 319 35.92 8.46 -14.26
CA LYS A 319 35.23 9.53 -13.53
C LYS A 319 36.21 10.06 -12.48
N ASP A 320 36.50 11.36 -12.50
CA ASP A 320 37.40 11.98 -11.54
C ASP A 320 36.83 11.81 -10.13
N VAL A 321 37.47 10.94 -9.34
CA VAL A 321 37.00 10.60 -8.00
C VAL A 321 37.19 11.80 -7.09
N LYS A 322 36.08 12.50 -6.77
CA LYS A 322 36.05 13.53 -5.75
C LYS A 322 36.24 12.86 -4.38
N TYR A 323 36.97 13.52 -3.49
CA TYR A 323 37.21 13.05 -2.13
C TYR A 323 36.68 14.06 -1.12
N ALA A 324 36.23 13.57 0.03
CA ALA A 324 35.78 14.42 1.12
C ALA A 324 36.91 15.28 1.70
N ASP A 325 36.57 16.48 2.14
CA ASP A 325 37.46 17.38 2.88
C ASP A 325 37.30 17.18 4.40
N LYS A 326 38.11 17.88 5.21
CA LYS A 326 38.05 17.72 6.67
C LYS A 326 36.78 18.31 7.29
N LEU A 327 36.15 19.32 6.68
CA LEU A 327 34.87 19.85 7.15
C LEU A 327 33.75 18.82 6.94
N PHE A 328 33.64 18.26 5.74
CA PHE A 328 32.71 17.17 5.43
C PHE A 328 32.90 15.99 6.38
N LEU A 329 34.13 15.51 6.57
CA LEU A 329 34.41 14.38 7.48
C LEU A 329 34.03 14.68 8.93
N THR A 330 34.13 15.94 9.37
CA THR A 330 33.66 16.37 10.70
C THR A 330 32.14 16.31 10.80
N LYS A 331 31.42 16.79 9.78
CA LYS A 331 29.94 16.68 9.70
C LYS A 331 29.48 15.22 9.67
N GLN A 332 30.03 14.45 8.74
CA GLN A 332 29.72 13.04 8.53
C GLN A 332 29.93 12.23 9.80
N LYS A 333 31.03 12.47 10.53
CA LYS A 333 31.26 11.84 11.84
C LYS A 333 30.11 12.15 12.81
N ALA A 334 29.79 13.42 13.04
CA ALA A 334 28.74 13.81 14.01
C ALA A 334 27.36 13.21 13.68
N ILE A 335 26.98 13.17 12.39
CA ILE A 335 25.75 12.51 11.94
C ILE A 335 25.77 11.01 12.22
N LEU A 336 26.91 10.33 12.03
CA LEU A 336 27.03 8.90 12.34
C LEU A 336 27.12 8.60 13.85
N GLU A 337 27.37 9.58 14.72
CA GLU A 337 27.37 9.41 16.18
C GLU A 337 25.97 9.61 16.78
N ILE A 338 25.22 10.61 16.32
CA ILE A 338 23.91 10.97 16.91
C ILE A 338 22.82 9.91 16.68
N PHE A 339 22.93 9.12 15.60
CA PHE A 339 22.02 8.01 15.28
C PHE A 339 22.31 6.69 16.03
N GLN A 340 23.37 6.62 16.86
CA GLN A 340 23.68 5.40 17.60
C GLN A 340 22.76 5.24 18.81
N HIS A 341 22.12 4.07 18.92
CA HIS A 341 21.24 3.69 20.03
C HIS A 341 20.28 4.82 20.44
N VAL A 342 19.48 5.33 19.50
CA VAL A 342 18.67 6.56 19.68
C VAL A 342 17.74 6.50 20.91
N HIS A 343 17.21 5.31 21.23
CA HIS A 343 16.35 5.09 22.40
C HIS A 343 17.09 5.00 23.76
N GLN A 344 18.43 5.06 23.77
CA GLN A 344 19.25 5.12 24.99
C GLN A 344 19.97 6.48 25.06
N PRO A 345 19.41 7.50 25.73
CA PRO A 345 20.11 8.78 25.92
C PRO A 345 21.37 8.65 26.80
N GLU A 346 21.37 7.74 27.78
CA GLU A 346 22.40 7.63 28.82
C GLU A 346 23.83 7.28 28.32
N LEU A 347 23.94 6.82 27.07
CA LEU A 347 25.21 6.40 26.47
C LEU A 347 26.10 7.58 26.04
N HIS A 348 25.50 8.71 25.66
CA HIS A 348 26.19 9.85 25.04
C HIS A 348 26.38 11.00 26.03
N THR A 349 27.15 10.75 27.09
CA THR A 349 27.33 11.70 28.21
C THR A 349 27.94 13.04 27.79
N SER A 350 28.77 13.09 26.75
CA SER A 350 29.28 14.34 26.16
C SER A 350 28.17 15.18 25.54
N PHE A 351 27.39 14.58 24.64
CA PHE A 351 26.25 15.25 24.00
C PHE A 351 25.19 15.69 25.03
N TRP A 352 25.03 14.95 26.14
CA TRP A 352 24.17 15.37 27.26
C TRP A 352 24.66 16.64 27.94
N GLU A 353 25.95 16.74 28.31
CA GLU A 353 26.50 17.97 28.90
C GLU A 353 26.57 19.14 27.89
N GLU A 354 26.75 18.87 26.60
CA GLU A 354 26.60 19.87 25.53
C GLU A 354 25.15 20.37 25.42
N SER A 355 24.16 19.47 25.49
CA SER A 355 22.74 19.85 25.35
C SER A 355 22.24 20.79 26.45
N LYS A 356 22.77 20.66 27.67
CA LYS A 356 22.45 21.55 28.82
C LYS A 356 22.99 22.97 28.66
N GLN A 357 24.00 23.17 27.81
CA GLN A 357 24.63 24.47 27.57
C GLN A 357 23.94 25.25 26.45
N PHE A 358 22.90 24.68 25.83
CA PHE A 358 22.17 25.24 24.71
C PHE A 358 20.71 25.54 25.08
N ASP A 359 20.28 26.77 24.79
CA ASP A 359 18.91 27.23 24.95
C ASP A 359 18.41 27.79 23.60
N VAL A 360 17.38 27.15 23.05
CA VAL A 360 16.77 27.52 21.77
C VAL A 360 16.21 28.95 21.79
N GLU A 361 15.73 29.44 22.94
CA GLU A 361 15.18 30.79 23.07
C GLU A 361 16.26 31.87 23.00
N GLN A 362 17.44 31.60 23.58
CA GLN A 362 18.59 32.50 23.54
C GLN A 362 19.26 32.54 22.16
N TYR A 363 19.12 31.46 21.37
CA TYR A 363 19.70 31.34 20.03
C TYR A 363 18.78 31.80 18.87
N LEU A 364 17.66 32.50 19.14
CA LEU A 364 16.72 32.99 18.11
C LEU A 364 17.39 33.78 16.96
N ASP A 365 18.46 34.52 17.22
CA ASP A 365 19.21 35.26 16.20
C ASP A 365 20.08 34.37 15.27
N HIS A 366 20.29 33.10 15.60
CA HIS A 366 21.05 32.13 14.80
C HIS A 366 20.21 31.36 13.78
N TYR A 367 18.90 31.60 13.72
CA TYR A 367 18.01 31.01 12.72
C TYR A 367 17.62 32.04 11.64
N THR A 368 17.41 31.56 10.41
CA THR A 368 17.06 32.38 9.24
C THR A 368 15.61 32.85 9.30
N ASN A 369 14.69 31.97 9.69
CA ASN A 369 13.30 32.29 9.96
C ASN A 369 13.08 32.24 11.49
N LYS A 370 12.79 33.39 12.10
CA LYS A 370 12.54 33.49 13.56
C LYS A 370 11.13 33.05 13.96
N GLU A 371 10.15 33.26 13.08
CA GLU A 371 8.74 32.96 13.35
C GLU A 371 8.55 31.45 13.51
N ALA A 372 9.17 30.66 12.63
CA ALA A 372 9.16 29.20 12.72
C ALA A 372 9.78 28.65 14.03
N VAL A 373 10.79 29.33 14.59
CA VAL A 373 11.36 28.96 15.90
C VAL A 373 10.42 29.33 17.03
N GLN A 374 9.71 30.46 16.94
CA GLN A 374 8.68 30.86 17.90
C GLN A 374 7.47 29.91 17.86
N ASP A 375 7.06 29.43 16.67
CA ASP A 375 6.07 28.37 16.50
C ASP A 375 6.53 27.04 17.15
N PHE A 376 7.78 26.61 16.90
CA PHE A 376 8.34 25.44 17.57
C PHE A 376 8.34 25.58 19.10
N LEU A 377 8.77 26.74 19.62
CA LEU A 377 8.77 27.04 21.04
C LEU A 377 7.35 27.08 21.63
N ARG A 378 6.32 27.44 20.86
CA ARG A 378 4.92 27.33 21.28
C ARG A 378 4.51 25.88 21.48
N TYR A 379 4.78 25.00 20.51
CA TYR A 379 4.48 23.57 20.64
C TYR A 379 5.26 22.94 21.80
N PHE A 380 6.56 23.22 21.90
CA PHE A 380 7.42 22.69 22.96
C PHE A 380 6.96 23.11 24.37
N LYS A 381 6.50 24.35 24.55
CA LYS A 381 5.94 24.85 25.82
C LYS A 381 4.53 24.35 26.13
N HIS A 382 3.76 23.98 25.12
CA HIS A 382 2.45 23.34 25.30
C HIS A 382 2.57 21.87 25.72
N GLY A 383 3.60 21.20 25.19
CA GLY A 383 3.80 19.76 25.32
C GLY A 383 3.63 19.08 23.96
N MET A 384 4.68 18.36 23.55
CA MET A 384 4.75 17.58 22.31
C MET A 384 4.75 16.09 22.64
N LEU A 385 4.72 15.20 21.63
CA LEU A 385 4.77 13.75 21.79
C LEU A 385 5.90 13.33 22.75
N PRO A 386 5.59 12.62 23.87
CA PRO A 386 6.60 12.14 24.80
C PRO A 386 7.59 11.16 24.17
N MET A 387 8.74 10.97 24.82
CA MET A 387 9.68 9.89 24.49
C MET A 387 9.04 8.51 24.72
N GLU A 388 9.63 7.47 24.11
CA GLU A 388 9.15 6.07 24.11
C GLU A 388 7.77 5.82 23.44
N GLU A 389 6.98 6.86 23.18
CA GLU A 389 5.70 6.79 22.45
C GLU A 389 5.89 6.62 20.93
N ILE A 390 4.86 6.11 20.25
CA ILE A 390 4.95 5.70 18.85
C ILE A 390 4.67 6.89 17.91
N PHE A 391 5.74 7.51 17.40
CA PHE A 391 5.63 8.50 16.32
C PHE A 391 4.95 7.92 15.06
N CYS A 392 4.18 8.75 14.36
CA CYS A 392 3.60 8.43 13.06
C CYS A 392 3.26 9.70 12.28
N VAL A 393 3.89 9.92 11.11
CA VAL A 393 3.66 11.11 10.27
C VAL A 393 2.26 11.15 9.62
N HIS A 394 1.53 10.04 9.63
CA HIS A 394 0.13 10.00 9.18
C HIS A 394 -0.85 10.51 10.27
N ASN A 395 -0.45 10.58 11.55
CA ASN A 395 -1.19 11.26 12.61
C ASN A 395 -1.01 12.78 12.46
N GLU A 396 -2.10 13.54 12.54
CA GLU A 396 -2.14 14.99 12.32
C GLU A 396 -1.33 15.79 13.35
N LEU A 397 -1.49 15.50 14.65
CA LEU A 397 -0.75 16.19 15.72
C LEU A 397 0.76 15.91 15.62
N HIS A 398 1.12 14.62 15.47
CA HIS A 398 2.51 14.20 15.28
C HIS A 398 3.15 14.84 14.02
N ARG A 399 2.34 15.12 12.99
CA ARG A 399 2.78 15.76 11.75
C ARG A 399 3.04 17.25 11.95
N GLU A 400 2.16 18.00 12.61
CA GLU A 400 2.40 19.42 12.93
C GLU A 400 3.65 19.60 13.81
N GLU A 401 3.78 18.77 14.84
CA GLU A 401 4.91 18.80 15.76
C GLU A 401 6.26 18.48 15.06
N VAL A 402 6.28 17.49 14.16
CA VAL A 402 7.52 17.11 13.45
C VAL A 402 7.88 18.11 12.33
N ILE A 403 6.89 18.81 11.75
CA ILE A 403 7.13 19.94 10.84
C ILE A 403 7.81 21.09 11.58
N ALA A 404 7.35 21.42 12.79
CA ALA A 404 8.00 22.45 13.61
C ALA A 404 9.45 22.09 13.97
N LEU A 405 9.73 20.83 14.31
CA LEU A 405 11.09 20.33 14.55
C LEU A 405 11.95 20.34 13.27
N PHE A 406 11.38 19.96 12.12
CA PHE A 406 12.07 20.06 10.82
C PHE A 406 12.45 21.50 10.48
N HIS A 407 11.55 22.47 10.66
CA HIS A 407 11.84 23.89 10.42
C HIS A 407 12.96 24.40 11.34
N LEU A 408 12.99 23.98 12.60
CA LEU A 408 14.07 24.31 13.54
C LEU A 408 15.45 23.84 13.00
N PHE A 409 15.54 22.62 12.48
CA PHE A 409 16.76 22.12 11.83
C PHE A 409 17.06 22.80 10.49
N TYR A 410 16.05 23.02 9.64
CA TYR A 410 16.25 23.56 8.30
C TYR A 410 16.70 25.01 8.32
N TYR A 411 16.13 25.86 9.19
CA TYR A 411 16.43 27.28 9.24
C TYR A 411 17.69 27.66 10.05
N ALA A 412 18.40 26.71 10.69
CA ALA A 412 19.66 27.00 11.37
C ALA A 412 20.72 27.55 10.37
N LYS A 413 21.28 28.74 10.62
CA LYS A 413 22.10 29.48 9.63
C LYS A 413 23.41 28.79 9.26
N ASP A 414 23.99 28.04 10.18
CA ASP A 414 25.32 27.45 10.06
C ASP A 414 25.40 26.06 10.74
N TRP A 415 26.54 25.41 10.56
CA TRP A 415 26.80 24.08 11.12
C TRP A 415 26.83 24.07 12.65
N ASP A 416 27.35 25.11 13.30
CA ASP A 416 27.45 25.16 14.78
C ASP A 416 26.05 25.22 15.42
N THR A 417 25.19 26.08 14.87
CA THR A 417 23.77 26.18 15.25
C THR A 417 23.07 24.84 14.98
N PHE A 418 23.17 24.31 13.76
CA PHE A 418 22.54 23.03 13.39
C PHE A 418 22.98 21.88 14.32
N TYR A 419 24.27 21.75 14.59
CA TYR A 419 24.84 20.73 15.46
C TYR A 419 24.32 20.85 16.89
N LYS A 420 24.29 22.07 17.46
CA LYS A 420 23.75 22.30 18.81
C LYS A 420 22.26 21.99 18.89
N THR A 421 21.46 22.43 17.91
CA THR A 421 20.04 22.11 17.81
C THR A 421 19.80 20.61 17.69
N MET A 422 20.61 19.90 16.90
CA MET A 422 20.56 18.44 16.74
C MET A 422 20.91 17.70 18.04
N VAL A 423 22.00 18.09 18.71
CA VAL A 423 22.42 17.54 20.00
C VAL A 423 21.37 17.82 21.07
N TRP A 424 20.78 19.02 21.11
CA TRP A 424 19.70 19.33 22.04
C TRP A 424 18.43 18.49 21.79
N ALA A 425 17.98 18.41 20.54
CA ALA A 425 16.76 17.68 20.19
C ALA A 425 16.85 16.18 20.52
N ARG A 426 18.04 15.57 20.41
CA ARG A 426 18.34 14.17 20.78
C ARG A 426 18.01 13.80 22.23
N PHE A 427 17.87 14.79 23.13
CA PHE A 427 17.52 14.62 24.55
C PHE A 427 16.24 15.35 24.99
N HIS A 428 15.52 16.01 24.08
CA HIS A 428 14.32 16.78 24.39
C HIS A 428 13.09 16.45 23.52
N MET A 429 13.26 15.64 22.46
CA MET A 429 12.19 15.25 21.53
C MET A 429 12.01 13.72 21.49
N ASN A 430 10.81 13.25 21.11
CA ASN A 430 10.56 11.85 20.79
C ASN A 430 11.56 11.33 19.73
N GLU A 431 12.10 10.14 19.96
CA GLU A 431 13.18 9.54 19.17
C GLU A 431 12.78 9.30 17.70
N GLY A 432 11.53 8.88 17.48
CA GLY A 432 10.95 8.67 16.16
C GLY A 432 10.79 9.96 15.37
N MET A 433 10.33 11.03 16.03
CA MET A 433 10.26 12.38 15.45
C MET A 433 11.65 12.92 15.15
N PHE A 434 12.59 12.79 16.09
CA PHE A 434 13.96 13.26 15.95
C PHE A 434 14.64 12.66 14.72
N VAL A 435 14.59 11.33 14.55
CA VAL A 435 15.22 10.68 13.38
C VAL A 435 14.53 11.07 12.07
N TYR A 436 13.21 11.20 12.05
CA TYR A 436 12.49 11.62 10.84
C TYR A 436 12.81 13.07 10.45
N ALA A 437 12.66 14.01 11.38
CA ALA A 437 12.94 15.43 11.16
C ALA A 437 14.41 15.67 10.77
N LEU A 438 15.36 15.00 11.43
CA LEU A 438 16.79 15.11 11.12
C LEU A 438 17.13 14.50 9.76
N THR A 439 16.54 13.35 9.41
CA THR A 439 16.71 12.74 8.08
C THR A 439 16.24 13.67 6.96
N VAL A 440 15.02 14.22 7.08
CA VAL A 440 14.49 15.17 6.08
C VAL A 440 15.34 16.46 6.07
N ALA A 441 15.75 16.98 7.22
CA ALA A 441 16.62 18.16 7.27
C ALA A 441 17.98 17.94 6.59
N ILE A 442 18.60 16.76 6.72
CA ILE A 442 19.87 16.43 6.06
C ILE A 442 19.71 16.33 4.54
N LEU A 443 18.61 15.74 4.06
CA LEU A 443 18.36 15.57 2.62
C LEU A 443 18.05 16.90 1.90
N HIS A 444 17.35 17.82 2.58
CA HIS A 444 16.92 19.11 1.98
C HIS A 444 17.87 20.29 2.22
N ARG A 445 18.80 20.21 3.19
CA ARG A 445 19.75 21.31 3.46
C ARG A 445 20.89 21.37 2.43
N PRO A 446 21.16 22.54 1.80
CA PRO A 446 22.21 22.66 0.79
C PRO A 446 23.62 22.47 1.35
N ASP A 447 23.86 22.75 2.63
CA ASP A 447 25.17 22.56 3.27
C ASP A 447 25.44 21.11 3.73
N MET A 448 24.49 20.19 3.50
CA MET A 448 24.56 18.77 3.88
C MET A 448 24.64 17.82 2.67
N GLN A 449 24.74 18.35 1.44
CA GLN A 449 24.85 17.52 0.23
C GLN A 449 26.06 16.57 0.31
N GLY A 450 25.86 15.33 -0.11
CA GLY A 450 26.83 14.24 -0.02
C GLY A 450 26.88 13.48 1.31
N ILE A 451 26.25 13.98 2.39
CA ILE A 451 26.26 13.28 3.69
C ILE A 451 25.54 11.93 3.57
N VAL A 452 26.26 10.85 3.92
CA VAL A 452 25.77 9.48 3.85
C VAL A 452 25.08 9.12 5.16
N LEU A 453 23.75 9.01 5.12
CA LEU A 453 22.94 8.53 6.24
C LEU A 453 23.14 7.00 6.44
N PRO A 454 23.15 6.50 7.70
CA PRO A 454 23.08 5.07 7.96
C PRO A 454 21.78 4.46 7.39
N ALA A 455 21.80 3.17 7.10
CA ALA A 455 20.64 2.48 6.57
C ALA A 455 19.48 2.44 7.60
N PRO A 456 18.21 2.69 7.20
CA PRO A 456 17.09 2.72 8.16
C PRO A 456 16.87 1.40 8.91
N TYR A 457 17.24 0.27 8.30
CA TYR A 457 17.19 -1.06 8.93
C TYR A 457 18.28 -1.31 9.99
N GLU A 458 19.33 -0.49 10.04
CA GLU A 458 20.36 -0.54 11.09
C GLU A 458 20.08 0.50 12.18
N ILE A 459 19.39 1.61 11.89
CA ILE A 459 18.88 2.57 12.89
C ILE A 459 17.67 1.99 13.64
N TYR A 460 16.67 1.49 12.91
CA TYR A 460 15.44 0.89 13.47
C TYR A 460 15.22 -0.56 13.03
N PRO A 461 16.02 -1.54 13.50
CA PRO A 461 15.84 -2.96 13.17
C PRO A 461 14.42 -3.50 13.40
N TYR A 462 13.70 -2.94 14.38
CA TYR A 462 12.33 -3.31 14.76
C TYR A 462 11.29 -3.23 13.63
N TYR A 463 11.50 -2.37 12.62
CA TYR A 463 10.62 -2.25 11.45
C TYR A 463 11.00 -3.19 10.31
N PHE A 464 12.23 -3.71 10.32
CA PHE A 464 12.79 -4.46 9.20
C PHE A 464 12.98 -5.96 9.48
N PHE A 465 13.04 -6.35 10.75
CA PHE A 465 13.28 -7.73 11.19
C PHE A 465 12.19 -8.24 12.13
N ASN A 466 11.70 -9.44 11.84
CA ASN A 466 10.64 -10.11 12.59
C ASN A 466 11.05 -10.29 14.08
N ASP A 467 10.10 -10.13 15.01
CA ASP A 467 10.32 -10.17 16.47
C ASP A 467 11.10 -11.41 16.94
N VAL A 468 10.92 -12.55 16.28
CA VAL A 468 11.67 -13.79 16.57
C VAL A 468 13.20 -13.62 16.43
N VAL A 469 13.65 -12.66 15.60
CA VAL A 469 15.05 -12.22 15.48
C VAL A 469 15.41 -11.25 16.60
N ILE A 470 14.61 -10.21 16.83
CA ILE A 470 14.82 -9.16 17.86
C ILE A 470 14.85 -9.76 19.27
N SER A 471 13.80 -10.50 19.65
CA SER A 471 13.71 -11.24 20.92
C SER A 471 14.84 -12.25 21.11
N LYS A 472 15.46 -12.75 20.03
CA LYS A 472 16.62 -13.65 20.10
C LYS A 472 17.93 -12.88 20.27
N ALA A 473 18.09 -11.72 19.64
CA ALA A 473 19.18 -10.78 19.88
C ALA A 473 19.20 -10.35 21.36
N GLN A 474 18.06 -9.91 21.90
CA GLN A 474 17.90 -9.53 23.31
C GLN A 474 18.27 -10.69 24.25
N ARG A 475 17.72 -11.90 24.02
CA ARG A 475 18.06 -13.09 24.83
C ARG A 475 19.55 -13.42 24.84
N TYR A 476 20.28 -13.19 23.74
CA TYR A 476 21.72 -13.40 23.69
C TYR A 476 22.50 -12.41 24.57
N LYS A 477 22.15 -11.12 24.57
CA LYS A 477 22.73 -10.10 25.47
C LYS A 477 22.37 -10.37 26.94
N MET A 478 21.09 -10.71 27.24
CA MET A 478 20.65 -11.11 28.59
C MET A 478 21.37 -12.34 29.14
N GLN A 479 21.78 -13.28 28.27
CA GLN A 479 22.55 -14.47 28.64
C GLN A 479 24.08 -14.23 28.69
N GLY A 480 24.55 -12.98 28.55
CA GLY A 480 25.98 -12.67 28.51
C GLY A 480 26.74 -13.42 27.41
N PHE A 481 26.09 -13.64 26.27
CA PHE A 481 26.62 -14.39 25.12
C PHE A 481 27.11 -15.81 25.46
N TYR A 482 26.48 -16.46 26.45
CA TYR A 482 26.83 -17.81 26.90
C TYR A 482 27.01 -18.81 25.76
N LYS A 483 28.17 -19.48 25.74
CA LYS A 483 28.63 -20.44 24.70
C LYS A 483 28.81 -19.87 23.28
N MET A 484 28.74 -18.56 23.08
CA MET A 484 29.13 -17.97 21.79
C MET A 484 30.63 -18.09 21.55
N LYS A 485 31.02 -18.13 20.27
CA LYS A 485 32.41 -17.99 19.85
C LYS A 485 32.73 -16.51 19.69
N LYS A 486 33.92 -16.12 20.11
CA LYS A 486 34.50 -14.83 19.76
C LYS A 486 35.15 -14.91 18.38
N VAL A 487 35.06 -13.82 17.62
CA VAL A 487 35.80 -13.60 16.37
C VAL A 487 36.58 -12.31 16.59
N ASN A 488 37.91 -12.37 16.46
CA ASN A 488 38.82 -11.25 16.76
C ASN A 488 38.52 -10.61 18.13
N GLU A 489 38.42 -11.44 19.18
CA GLU A 489 38.08 -11.11 20.58
C GLU A 489 36.65 -10.59 20.86
N VAL A 490 35.91 -10.17 19.83
CA VAL A 490 34.52 -9.67 19.87
C VAL A 490 33.50 -10.82 19.86
N TYR A 491 32.38 -10.68 20.57
CA TYR A 491 31.25 -11.62 20.46
C TYR A 491 30.46 -11.37 19.17
N THR A 492 30.46 -12.31 18.22
CA THR A 492 29.74 -12.17 16.95
C THR A 492 28.61 -13.19 16.85
N ALA A 493 27.37 -12.72 16.69
CA ALA A 493 26.20 -13.57 16.52
C ALA A 493 25.58 -13.38 15.13
N TYR A 494 25.39 -14.47 14.37
CA TYR A 494 24.58 -14.48 13.17
C TYR A 494 23.23 -15.12 13.47
N ILE A 495 22.16 -14.33 13.42
CA ILE A 495 20.78 -14.78 13.64
C ILE A 495 20.13 -14.98 12.27
N PRO A 496 19.71 -16.20 11.90
CA PRO A 496 18.97 -16.40 10.66
C PRO A 496 17.61 -15.69 10.75
N SER A 497 17.34 -14.82 9.78
CA SER A 497 16.07 -14.13 9.61
C SER A 497 15.31 -14.77 8.46
N ASN A 498 14.17 -15.38 8.78
CA ASN A 498 13.19 -15.85 7.81
C ASN A 498 12.14 -14.76 7.60
N TYR A 499 11.60 -14.68 6.38
CA TYR A 499 10.44 -13.85 6.05
C TYR A 499 9.18 -14.26 6.85
N THR A 500 8.13 -13.43 6.80
CA THR A 500 6.81 -13.78 7.33
C THR A 500 6.26 -15.05 6.67
N GLY A 501 5.25 -15.66 7.30
CA GLY A 501 4.68 -16.93 6.85
C GLY A 501 5.37 -18.20 7.36
N TYR A 502 6.51 -18.07 8.05
CA TYR A 502 7.22 -19.22 8.63
C TYR A 502 6.47 -19.92 9.81
N TYR A 503 5.56 -19.21 10.50
CA TYR A 503 4.79 -19.77 11.62
C TYR A 503 3.26 -19.83 11.39
N VAL A 504 2.69 -18.96 10.55
CA VAL A 504 1.25 -18.92 10.21
C VAL A 504 1.10 -18.62 8.72
N HIS A 505 0.32 -19.43 8.03
CA HIS A 505 -0.07 -19.17 6.64
C HIS A 505 -1.32 -18.29 6.59
N THR A 506 -1.15 -17.01 6.25
CA THR A 506 -2.26 -16.07 6.04
C THR A 506 -2.78 -16.21 4.62
N SER A 507 -1.97 -15.86 3.61
CA SER A 507 -2.40 -15.75 2.22
C SER A 507 -1.33 -16.26 1.24
N PRO A 508 -1.70 -16.64 0.00
CA PRO A 508 -0.74 -17.07 -1.04
C PRO A 508 0.35 -16.03 -1.34
N GLU A 509 0.07 -14.77 -1.05
CA GLU A 509 0.96 -13.61 -1.14
C GLU A 509 2.28 -13.80 -0.37
N GLN A 510 2.31 -14.64 0.68
CA GLN A 510 3.54 -14.99 1.42
C GLN A 510 4.65 -15.54 0.53
N ARG A 511 4.34 -16.09 -0.67
CA ARG A 511 5.36 -16.47 -1.66
C ARG A 511 6.24 -15.29 -2.12
N LEU A 512 5.73 -14.06 -1.99
CA LEU A 512 6.38 -12.81 -2.39
C LEU A 512 7.14 -12.12 -1.24
N GLY A 513 7.18 -12.71 -0.03
CA GLY A 513 7.87 -12.14 1.13
C GLY A 513 9.32 -11.73 0.85
N TYR A 514 10.01 -12.44 -0.05
CA TYR A 514 11.38 -12.10 -0.47
C TYR A 514 11.52 -10.79 -1.24
N PHE A 515 10.42 -10.24 -1.74
CA PHE A 515 10.35 -8.93 -2.40
C PHE A 515 9.70 -7.91 -1.47
N THR A 516 8.53 -8.22 -0.91
CA THR A 516 7.76 -7.28 -0.06
C THR A 516 8.45 -6.95 1.26
N GLU A 517 9.23 -7.87 1.82
CA GLU A 517 10.02 -7.66 3.05
C GLU A 517 11.50 -7.34 2.77
N ASP A 518 11.91 -7.14 1.50
CA ASP A 518 13.30 -6.78 1.22
C ASP A 518 13.66 -5.45 1.89
N ILE A 519 14.74 -5.47 2.67
CA ILE A 519 15.15 -4.31 3.48
C ILE A 519 15.63 -3.13 2.63
N GLY A 520 16.16 -3.38 1.43
CA GLY A 520 16.54 -2.35 0.46
C GLY A 520 15.31 -1.74 -0.20
N LEU A 521 14.33 -2.56 -0.58
CA LEU A 521 13.07 -2.07 -1.14
C LEU A 521 12.33 -1.18 -0.14
N ASN A 522 12.13 -1.65 1.09
CA ASN A 522 11.46 -0.87 2.14
C ASN A 522 12.25 0.39 2.53
N SER A 523 13.59 0.37 2.47
CA SER A 523 14.40 1.58 2.66
C SER A 523 14.26 2.58 1.51
N TYR A 524 14.17 2.11 0.26
CA TYR A 524 13.94 2.97 -0.90
C TYR A 524 12.61 3.75 -0.77
N TYR A 525 11.53 3.10 -0.33
CA TYR A 525 10.24 3.78 -0.15
C TYR A 525 10.22 4.75 1.04
N TYR A 526 10.96 4.44 2.12
CA TYR A 526 11.23 5.40 3.20
C TYR A 526 11.96 6.64 2.68
N TYR A 527 13.03 6.47 1.88
CA TYR A 527 13.77 7.60 1.31
C TYR A 527 12.96 8.39 0.28
N PHE A 528 12.15 7.74 -0.56
CA PHE A 528 11.24 8.43 -1.49
C PHE A 528 10.29 9.41 -0.77
N HIS A 529 9.75 9.02 0.39
CA HIS A 529 8.93 9.90 1.24
C HIS A 529 9.73 10.84 2.17
N ALA A 530 11.06 10.77 2.15
CA ALA A 530 11.96 11.75 2.78
C ALA A 530 12.50 12.77 1.75
N ASP A 531 12.69 12.37 0.50
CA ASP A 531 12.98 13.22 -0.66
C ASP A 531 11.77 14.09 -1.03
N TYR A 532 10.55 13.54 -1.01
CA TYR A 532 9.32 14.26 -1.36
C TYR A 532 8.23 14.23 -0.26
N PRO A 533 8.52 14.61 1.00
CA PRO A 533 7.60 14.44 2.14
C PRO A 533 6.26 15.11 1.87
N PHE A 534 5.15 14.36 1.90
CA PHE A 534 3.85 14.85 1.40
C PHE A 534 3.43 16.19 2.03
N TRP A 535 3.72 16.44 3.30
CA TRP A 535 3.41 17.68 4.01
C TRP A 535 4.25 18.91 3.59
N MET A 536 5.39 18.71 2.93
CA MET A 536 6.30 19.80 2.55
C MET A 536 5.75 20.57 1.34
N GLY A 537 5.64 21.89 1.43
CA GLY A 537 5.15 22.74 0.34
C GLY A 537 6.22 23.02 -0.72
N GLY A 538 6.01 22.56 -1.96
CA GLY A 538 7.03 22.58 -3.00
C GLY A 538 7.53 23.98 -3.39
N LYS A 539 6.74 25.04 -3.22
CA LYS A 539 7.13 26.42 -3.55
C LYS A 539 8.41 26.89 -2.82
N GLU A 540 8.60 26.52 -1.56
CA GLU A 540 9.78 26.91 -0.76
C GLU A 540 10.99 26.02 -1.05
N PHE A 541 10.78 24.70 -1.07
CA PHE A 541 11.83 23.70 -1.21
C PHE A 541 12.12 23.30 -2.68
N GLY A 542 11.48 23.97 -3.65
CA GLY A 542 11.66 23.78 -5.08
C GLY A 542 10.97 22.55 -5.69
N LEU A 543 10.28 21.71 -4.91
CA LEU A 543 9.75 20.41 -5.35
C LEU A 543 8.78 20.49 -6.54
N PHE A 544 8.06 21.61 -6.72
CA PHE A 544 7.17 21.81 -7.87
C PHE A 544 7.91 21.77 -9.23
N LYS A 545 9.22 22.02 -9.25
CA LYS A 545 10.04 21.94 -10.47
C LYS A 545 10.26 20.49 -10.93
N ASP A 546 10.12 19.53 -10.02
CA ASP A 546 10.44 18.12 -10.26
C ASP A 546 9.26 17.34 -10.86
N ARG A 547 8.13 17.98 -11.22
CA ARG A 547 6.88 17.30 -11.66
C ARG A 547 6.43 16.28 -10.60
N ARG A 548 6.24 16.77 -9.38
CA ARG A 548 6.08 15.99 -8.15
C ARG A 548 4.87 15.05 -8.20
N GLY A 549 3.71 15.57 -8.60
CA GLY A 549 2.48 14.80 -8.71
C GLY A 549 2.57 13.73 -9.78
N GLU A 550 3.13 14.06 -10.94
CA GLU A 550 3.38 13.09 -12.02
C GLU A 550 4.36 11.99 -11.56
N PHE A 551 5.47 12.37 -10.94
CA PHE A 551 6.50 11.46 -10.44
C PHE A 551 5.96 10.55 -9.33
N PHE A 552 5.09 11.05 -8.44
CA PHE A 552 4.41 10.24 -7.43
C PHE A 552 3.53 9.14 -8.05
N LEU A 553 2.72 9.47 -9.07
CA LEU A 553 1.87 8.49 -9.75
C LEU A 553 2.70 7.49 -10.57
N TYR A 554 3.72 7.97 -11.28
CA TYR A 554 4.67 7.12 -12.01
C TYR A 554 5.39 6.13 -11.09
N GLN A 555 5.94 6.58 -9.95
CA GLN A 555 6.65 5.68 -9.03
C GLN A 555 5.75 4.57 -8.47
N HIS A 556 4.48 4.87 -8.15
CA HIS A 556 3.54 3.84 -7.73
C HIS A 556 3.14 2.90 -8.88
N GLN A 557 3.00 3.40 -10.12
CA GLN A 557 2.81 2.53 -11.30
C GLN A 557 4.00 1.60 -11.53
N GLN A 558 5.23 2.09 -11.43
CA GLN A 558 6.46 1.30 -11.56
C GLN A 558 6.58 0.23 -10.47
N LEU A 559 6.27 0.58 -9.21
CA LEU A 559 6.21 -0.40 -8.11
C LEU A 559 5.14 -1.49 -8.34
N LEU A 560 3.98 -1.13 -8.90
CA LEU A 560 2.92 -2.09 -9.23
C LEU A 560 3.30 -3.01 -10.39
N ALA A 561 3.90 -2.48 -11.46
CA ALA A 561 4.44 -3.25 -12.57
C ALA A 561 5.50 -4.24 -12.05
N ARG A 562 6.48 -3.73 -11.30
CA ARG A 562 7.57 -4.54 -10.73
C ARG A 562 7.08 -5.63 -9.79
N TYR A 563 6.06 -5.34 -8.96
CA TYR A 563 5.39 -6.33 -8.11
C TYR A 563 4.67 -7.39 -8.95
N TYR A 564 3.94 -6.98 -10.00
CA TYR A 564 3.22 -7.91 -10.88
C TYR A 564 4.15 -8.91 -11.59
N LEU A 565 5.36 -8.49 -11.98
CA LEU A 565 6.36 -9.41 -12.52
C LEU A 565 6.76 -10.51 -11.50
N GLU A 566 6.82 -10.22 -10.19
CA GLU A 566 7.01 -11.26 -9.16
C GLU A 566 5.75 -12.12 -8.96
N ARG A 567 4.54 -11.56 -9.08
CA ARG A 567 3.30 -12.35 -8.99
C ARG A 567 3.25 -13.43 -10.06
N LEU A 568 3.55 -13.07 -11.32
CA LEU A 568 3.66 -14.03 -12.43
C LEU A 568 4.80 -15.04 -12.19
N SER A 569 5.91 -14.58 -11.60
CA SER A 569 7.06 -15.44 -11.28
C SER A 569 6.76 -16.52 -10.22
N ASN A 570 5.75 -16.33 -9.37
CA ASN A 570 5.34 -17.27 -8.32
C ASN A 570 3.91 -17.82 -8.50
N ASP A 571 3.36 -17.69 -9.72
CA ASP A 571 2.06 -18.23 -10.12
C ASP A 571 0.89 -17.72 -9.24
N LEU A 572 0.87 -16.40 -9.03
CA LEU A 572 -0.15 -15.66 -8.24
C LEU A 572 -1.05 -14.73 -9.07
N GLY A 573 -0.82 -14.62 -10.38
CA GLY A 573 -1.66 -13.87 -11.31
C GLY A 573 -1.73 -12.35 -11.04
N VAL A 574 -2.79 -11.70 -11.52
CA VAL A 574 -3.04 -10.26 -11.35
C VAL A 574 -3.19 -9.86 -9.88
N ILE A 575 -2.97 -8.57 -9.60
CA ILE A 575 -3.23 -7.97 -8.27
C ILE A 575 -4.74 -8.02 -8.02
N PRO A 576 -5.23 -8.64 -6.93
CA PRO A 576 -6.67 -8.77 -6.69
C PRO A 576 -7.31 -7.41 -6.35
N PRO A 577 -8.53 -7.11 -6.87
CA PRO A 577 -9.29 -5.94 -6.47
C PRO A 577 -10.02 -6.17 -5.14
N PHE A 578 -10.26 -5.09 -4.40
CA PHE A 578 -11.05 -5.08 -3.16
C PHE A 578 -12.21 -4.07 -3.26
N SER A 579 -13.07 -4.04 -2.24
CA SER A 579 -14.20 -3.10 -2.12
C SER A 579 -14.41 -2.75 -0.66
N TRP A 580 -14.65 -1.48 -0.34
CA TRP A 580 -14.84 -0.99 1.03
C TRP A 580 -16.00 -1.66 1.78
N HIS A 581 -17.02 -2.12 1.04
CA HIS A 581 -18.23 -2.77 1.58
C HIS A 581 -18.15 -4.29 1.66
N LYS A 582 -17.01 -4.92 1.28
CA LYS A 582 -16.83 -6.37 1.30
C LYS A 582 -15.68 -6.77 2.23
N ALA A 583 -15.76 -7.99 2.75
CA ALA A 583 -14.68 -8.61 3.51
C ALA A 583 -13.38 -8.67 2.68
N ILE A 584 -12.29 -8.14 3.24
CA ILE A 584 -10.96 -8.13 2.62
C ILE A 584 -10.36 -9.52 2.75
N THR A 585 -10.30 -10.26 1.64
CA THR A 585 -9.81 -11.66 1.61
C THR A 585 -8.35 -11.79 2.04
N THR A 586 -7.53 -10.75 1.84
CA THR A 586 -6.08 -10.80 2.00
C THR A 586 -5.65 -10.31 3.39
N GLY A 587 -5.59 -11.23 4.34
CA GLY A 587 -5.00 -10.98 5.66
C GLY A 587 -3.46 -10.87 5.61
N TYR A 588 -2.92 -10.17 6.60
CA TYR A 588 -1.49 -9.98 6.79
C TYR A 588 -1.13 -10.00 8.29
N TYR A 589 -0.08 -10.77 8.63
CA TYR A 589 0.44 -10.92 9.99
C TYR A 589 1.90 -10.44 10.00
N PRO A 590 2.20 -9.24 10.54
CA PRO A 590 3.51 -8.61 10.36
C PRO A 590 4.69 -9.34 11.01
N TYR A 591 4.48 -10.05 12.12
CA TYR A 591 5.56 -10.47 13.04
C TYR A 591 6.48 -9.34 13.54
N LEU A 592 6.07 -8.07 13.42
CA LEU A 592 6.80 -6.90 13.89
C LEU A 592 6.25 -6.39 15.23
N ARG A 593 7.09 -5.66 15.96
CA ARG A 593 6.72 -4.90 17.17
C ARG A 593 7.47 -3.56 17.20
N TYR A 594 6.93 -2.59 17.90
CA TYR A 594 7.60 -1.32 18.20
C TYR A 594 8.71 -1.51 19.25
N TYR A 595 9.58 -0.49 19.40
CA TYR A 595 10.68 -0.49 20.38
C TYR A 595 10.18 -0.82 21.80
N ASN A 596 9.14 -0.10 22.25
CA ASN A 596 8.46 -0.26 23.54
C ASN A 596 7.70 -1.61 23.71
N GLY A 597 7.85 -2.55 22.78
CA GLY A 597 7.30 -3.91 22.86
C GLY A 597 5.85 -4.06 22.37
N VAL A 598 5.15 -2.97 22.04
CA VAL A 598 3.79 -3.03 21.49
C VAL A 598 3.82 -3.75 20.13
N PRO A 599 3.01 -4.81 19.91
CA PRO A 599 2.95 -5.50 18.62
C PRO A 599 2.27 -4.64 17.56
N PHE A 600 2.65 -4.81 16.29
CA PHE A 600 1.90 -4.20 15.18
C PHE A 600 0.48 -4.81 15.08
N PRO A 601 -0.54 -4.04 14.67
CA PRO A 601 -1.86 -4.54 14.31
C PRO A 601 -1.78 -5.67 13.27
N VAL A 602 -2.65 -6.67 13.45
CA VAL A 602 -2.81 -7.81 12.55
C VAL A 602 -4.14 -7.66 11.82
N ARG A 603 -4.18 -8.00 10.53
CA ARG A 603 -5.42 -8.10 9.75
C ARG A 603 -5.65 -9.57 9.38
N ASP A 604 -6.72 -10.16 9.88
CA ASP A 604 -7.12 -11.52 9.52
C ASP A 604 -7.61 -11.62 8.06
N ASN A 605 -7.68 -12.86 7.55
CA ASN A 605 -8.35 -13.11 6.27
C ASN A 605 -9.85 -12.86 6.39
N TYR A 606 -10.47 -12.32 5.34
CA TYR A 606 -11.88 -11.96 5.31
C TYR A 606 -12.26 -10.89 6.36
N TYR A 607 -11.30 -10.05 6.75
CA TYR A 607 -11.51 -8.93 7.66
C TYR A 607 -12.56 -7.93 7.13
N SER A 608 -13.52 -7.56 7.96
CA SER A 608 -14.64 -6.68 7.60
C SER A 608 -14.86 -5.60 8.65
N ALA A 609 -14.38 -4.38 8.36
CA ALA A 609 -14.49 -3.22 9.24
C ALA A 609 -15.55 -2.18 8.82
N SER A 610 -16.32 -2.45 7.76
CA SER A 610 -17.35 -1.56 7.23
C SER A 610 -18.46 -1.20 8.23
N VAL A 611 -18.68 -2.03 9.25
CA VAL A 611 -19.62 -1.76 10.35
C VAL A 611 -19.02 -0.81 11.39
N ASP A 612 -17.84 -1.14 11.95
CA ASP A 612 -17.23 -0.36 13.04
C ASP A 612 -16.53 0.94 12.60
N LYS A 613 -16.21 1.05 11.30
CA LYS A 613 -15.58 2.22 10.65
C LYS A 613 -16.44 2.76 9.49
N SER A 614 -17.77 2.60 9.51
CA SER A 614 -18.66 3.02 8.41
C SER A 614 -18.44 4.46 7.96
N TYR A 615 -18.34 5.40 8.90
CA TYR A 615 -18.06 6.81 8.64
C TYR A 615 -16.73 7.05 7.92
N THR A 616 -15.70 6.25 8.20
CA THR A 616 -14.41 6.31 7.48
C THR A 616 -14.57 5.84 6.04
N VAL A 617 -15.39 4.82 5.78
CA VAL A 617 -15.72 4.39 4.41
C VAL A 617 -16.50 5.47 3.67
N GLU A 618 -17.51 6.06 4.30
CA GLU A 618 -18.30 7.17 3.73
C GLU A 618 -17.40 8.35 3.34
N MET A 619 -16.44 8.75 4.20
CA MET A 619 -15.46 9.80 3.86
C MET A 619 -14.53 9.41 2.72
N ILE A 620 -14.04 8.16 2.68
CA ILE A 620 -13.19 7.66 1.60
C ILE A 620 -13.94 7.72 0.26
N GLU A 621 -15.16 7.20 0.21
CA GLU A 621 -15.98 7.21 -1.01
C GLU A 621 -16.33 8.64 -1.44
N ASP A 622 -16.62 9.55 -0.50
CA ASP A 622 -16.84 10.98 -0.81
C ASP A 622 -15.61 11.63 -1.49
N TYR A 623 -14.38 11.33 -1.05
CA TYR A 623 -13.16 11.84 -1.66
C TYR A 623 -12.86 11.15 -3.00
N GLU A 624 -13.08 9.83 -3.13
CA GLU A 624 -12.95 9.12 -4.40
C GLU A 624 -13.91 9.68 -5.47
N HIS A 625 -15.17 9.97 -5.11
CA HIS A 625 -16.13 10.57 -6.02
C HIS A 625 -15.71 11.97 -6.49
N ARG A 626 -15.30 12.87 -5.58
CA ARG A 626 -14.90 14.25 -5.94
C ARG A 626 -13.68 14.30 -6.87
N ILE A 627 -12.73 13.38 -6.71
CA ILE A 627 -11.56 13.28 -7.61
C ILE A 627 -11.97 12.68 -8.96
N MET A 628 -12.86 11.67 -9.00
CA MET A 628 -13.41 11.15 -10.26
C MET A 628 -14.22 12.21 -11.03
N GLU A 629 -15.06 12.99 -10.35
CA GLU A 629 -15.81 14.09 -10.97
C GLU A 629 -14.88 15.16 -11.57
N ALA A 630 -13.80 15.52 -10.88
CA ALA A 630 -12.81 16.48 -11.40
C ALA A 630 -12.11 15.97 -12.69
N ILE A 631 -11.83 14.67 -12.77
CA ILE A 631 -11.30 14.03 -13.99
C ILE A 631 -12.36 14.04 -15.11
N ASP A 632 -13.58 13.60 -14.82
CA ASP A 632 -14.66 13.45 -15.82
C ASP A 632 -15.13 14.80 -16.39
N TYR A 633 -15.16 15.85 -15.57
CA TYR A 633 -15.44 17.22 -16.03
C TYR A 633 -14.22 17.91 -16.66
N GLY A 634 -13.02 17.35 -16.51
CA GLY A 634 -11.77 17.91 -17.03
C GLY A 634 -11.27 19.15 -16.28
N PHE A 635 -11.77 19.45 -15.07
CA PHE A 635 -11.32 20.59 -14.27
C PHE A 635 -11.36 20.35 -12.76
N ILE A 636 -10.46 21.04 -12.05
CA ILE A 636 -10.33 21.03 -10.58
C ILE A 636 -10.90 22.32 -10.00
N VAL A 637 -11.59 22.24 -8.86
CA VAL A 637 -12.21 23.39 -8.17
C VAL A 637 -11.26 23.98 -7.13
N LEU A 638 -10.91 25.26 -7.27
CA LEU A 638 -10.05 25.99 -6.34
C LEU A 638 -10.83 26.51 -5.12
N PRO A 639 -10.15 26.91 -4.01
CA PRO A 639 -10.81 27.34 -2.77
C PRO A 639 -11.67 28.60 -2.90
N ASP A 640 -11.48 29.39 -3.95
CA ASP A 640 -12.26 30.60 -4.29
C ASP A 640 -13.46 30.30 -5.21
N GLY A 641 -13.65 29.05 -5.63
CA GLY A 641 -14.68 28.64 -6.57
C GLY A 641 -14.32 28.83 -8.05
N SER A 642 -13.07 29.21 -8.37
CA SER A 642 -12.56 29.19 -9.74
C SER A 642 -12.09 27.78 -10.14
N TYR A 643 -11.74 27.58 -11.42
CA TYR A 643 -11.47 26.27 -12.00
C TYR A 643 -10.13 26.20 -12.73
N VAL A 644 -9.38 25.11 -12.54
CA VAL A 644 -8.16 24.77 -13.29
C VAL A 644 -8.49 23.67 -14.29
N ASN A 645 -8.33 23.95 -15.59
CA ASN A 645 -8.43 22.94 -16.65
C ASN A 645 -7.30 21.91 -16.54
N ILE A 646 -7.63 20.63 -16.57
CA ILE A 646 -6.67 19.51 -16.58
C ILE A 646 -6.68 18.67 -17.86
N THR A 647 -7.47 19.03 -18.88
CA THR A 647 -7.56 18.27 -20.16
C THR A 647 -6.29 18.23 -21.02
N THR A 648 -5.18 18.82 -20.56
CA THR A 648 -3.86 18.76 -21.22
C THR A 648 -2.95 17.75 -20.50
N PRO A 649 -1.86 17.25 -21.13
CA PRO A 649 -0.96 16.28 -20.49
C PRO A 649 -0.41 16.74 -19.13
N GLU A 650 -0.20 18.05 -18.96
CA GLU A 650 0.29 18.66 -17.71
C GLU A 650 -0.72 18.57 -16.55
N GLY A 651 -2.00 18.27 -16.82
CA GLY A 651 -3.05 18.07 -15.82
C GLY A 651 -2.74 16.94 -14.82
N VAL A 652 -1.90 15.97 -15.23
CA VAL A 652 -1.41 14.89 -14.37
C VAL A 652 -0.69 15.39 -13.10
N GLU A 653 0.00 16.54 -13.18
CA GLU A 653 0.73 17.10 -12.04
C GLU A 653 -0.24 17.54 -10.94
N TYR A 654 -1.28 18.29 -11.31
CA TYR A 654 -2.35 18.68 -10.39
C TYR A 654 -3.08 17.45 -9.83
N LEU A 655 -3.36 16.46 -10.67
CA LEU A 655 -4.04 15.23 -10.25
C LEU A 655 -3.21 14.41 -9.26
N GLY A 656 -1.91 14.26 -9.48
CA GLY A 656 -1.02 13.57 -8.54
C GLY A 656 -0.88 14.29 -7.20
N ASN A 657 -0.80 15.62 -7.23
CA ASN A 657 -0.76 16.44 -6.02
C ASN A 657 -2.08 16.34 -5.22
N LEU A 658 -3.24 16.32 -5.89
CA LEU A 658 -4.54 16.04 -5.27
C LEU A 658 -4.62 14.63 -4.64
N ILE A 659 -4.19 13.59 -5.36
CA ILE A 659 -4.28 12.19 -4.90
C ILE A 659 -3.37 11.94 -3.69
N GLN A 660 -2.15 12.48 -3.69
CA GLN A 660 -1.24 12.43 -2.55
C GLN A 660 -1.72 13.34 -1.39
N ALA A 661 -2.59 14.32 -1.68
CA ALA A 661 -2.97 15.39 -0.78
C ALA A 661 -1.74 16.10 -0.17
N ASN A 662 -0.76 16.41 -1.02
CA ASN A 662 0.53 16.96 -0.60
C ASN A 662 0.49 18.49 -0.42
N GLY A 663 1.61 19.09 0.00
CA GLY A 663 1.75 20.53 0.25
C GLY A 663 1.59 21.43 -0.99
N ASP A 664 1.48 20.85 -2.19
CA ASP A 664 1.17 21.52 -3.46
C ASP A 664 -0.28 21.23 -3.92
N SER A 665 -1.05 20.45 -3.15
CA SER A 665 -2.45 20.11 -3.41
C SER A 665 -3.38 21.32 -3.26
N VAL A 666 -4.09 21.65 -4.33
CA VAL A 666 -5.14 22.67 -4.27
C VAL A 666 -6.37 22.17 -3.50
N ASN A 667 -7.04 23.07 -2.77
CA ASN A 667 -8.33 22.82 -2.12
C ASN A 667 -8.41 21.51 -1.28
N GLY A 668 -7.38 21.23 -0.48
CA GLY A 668 -7.31 20.03 0.37
C GLY A 668 -8.49 19.84 1.34
N ARG A 669 -9.21 20.91 1.69
CA ARG A 669 -10.47 20.82 2.47
C ARG A 669 -11.59 20.08 1.71
N PHE A 670 -11.63 20.20 0.38
CA PHE A 670 -12.65 19.58 -0.47
C PHE A 670 -12.22 18.18 -0.95
N TYR A 671 -10.97 18.03 -1.39
CA TYR A 671 -10.46 16.76 -1.95
C TYR A 671 -9.90 15.78 -0.89
N GLY A 672 -9.48 16.27 0.28
CA GLY A 672 -9.18 15.46 1.46
C GLY A 672 -7.93 14.59 1.42
N TYR A 673 -7.66 13.91 2.54
CA TYR A 673 -6.51 13.01 2.71
C TYR A 673 -6.90 11.54 2.44
N LEU A 674 -7.29 11.24 1.19
CA LEU A 674 -7.77 9.91 0.76
C LEU A 674 -6.82 8.77 1.17
N GLU A 675 -5.52 8.92 0.88
CA GLU A 675 -4.51 7.89 1.16
C GLU A 675 -4.38 7.58 2.66
N VAL A 676 -4.43 8.61 3.51
CA VAL A 676 -4.31 8.48 4.97
C VAL A 676 -5.47 7.69 5.55
N LEU A 677 -6.71 8.04 5.16
CA LEU A 677 -7.91 7.33 5.61
C LEU A 677 -7.96 5.89 5.08
N ALA A 678 -7.58 5.68 3.82
CA ALA A 678 -7.48 4.35 3.23
C ALA A 678 -6.49 3.45 3.97
N LYS A 679 -5.27 3.94 4.27
CA LYS A 679 -4.27 3.22 5.06
C LYS A 679 -4.78 2.86 6.46
N PHE A 680 -5.41 3.81 7.17
CA PHE A 680 -6.01 3.56 8.49
C PHE A 680 -7.17 2.56 8.47
N PHE A 681 -7.99 2.54 7.41
CA PHE A 681 -9.07 1.56 7.26
C PHE A 681 -8.51 0.15 6.97
N LEU A 682 -7.65 0.05 5.94
CA LEU A 682 -7.10 -1.22 5.45
C LEU A 682 -6.05 -1.84 6.38
N GLY A 683 -5.40 -1.04 7.22
CA GLY A 683 -4.35 -1.47 8.13
C GLY A 683 -4.80 -2.32 9.33
N GLY A 684 -6.11 -2.45 9.55
CA GLY A 684 -6.66 -3.07 10.77
C GLY A 684 -6.49 -2.21 12.03
N SER A 685 -6.07 -0.95 11.87
CA SER A 685 -5.60 -0.07 12.94
C SER A 685 -6.68 0.24 13.97
N PHE A 686 -6.31 0.25 15.25
CA PHE A 686 -7.24 0.56 16.34
C PHE A 686 -7.67 2.04 16.32
N LYS A 687 -8.82 2.36 16.90
CA LYS A 687 -9.20 3.75 17.17
C LYS A 687 -8.20 4.32 18.20
N MET A 688 -7.70 5.53 17.98
CA MET A 688 -6.70 6.17 18.84
C MET A 688 -7.22 6.30 20.27
N TYR A 689 -6.35 6.14 21.28
CA TYR A 689 -6.73 6.28 22.68
C TYR A 689 -6.82 7.76 23.08
N ASN A 690 -5.84 8.54 22.64
CA ASN A 690 -5.85 10.00 22.58
C ASN A 690 -4.96 10.44 21.41
N GLU A 691 -4.80 11.75 21.20
CA GLU A 691 -4.12 12.31 20.03
C GLU A 691 -2.62 11.92 19.95
N TYR A 692 -1.96 11.72 21.10
CA TYR A 692 -0.57 11.25 21.18
C TYR A 692 -0.43 9.72 21.09
N ARG A 693 -1.43 8.95 21.53
CA ARG A 693 -1.38 7.47 21.61
C ARG A 693 -2.18 6.81 20.50
N SER A 694 -1.53 6.71 19.34
CA SER A 694 -1.93 5.85 18.23
C SER A 694 -1.03 4.60 18.14
N ILE A 695 -1.61 3.48 17.71
CA ILE A 695 -0.86 2.27 17.34
C ILE A 695 -1.04 2.10 15.82
N PRO A 696 -0.09 2.57 15.00
CA PRO A 696 -0.20 2.49 13.54
C PRO A 696 -0.18 1.03 13.06
N SER A 697 -0.81 0.77 11.93
CA SER A 697 -0.57 -0.43 11.14
C SER A 697 0.76 -0.35 10.38
N VAL A 698 1.15 -1.47 9.76
CA VAL A 698 2.27 -1.49 8.81
C VAL A 698 2.07 -0.55 7.60
N LEU A 699 0.82 -0.28 7.19
CA LEU A 699 0.51 0.60 6.05
C LEU A 699 0.73 2.09 6.35
N GLU A 700 0.71 2.47 7.63
CA GLU A 700 0.87 3.86 8.12
C GLU A 700 2.34 4.23 8.40
N ARG A 701 3.30 3.38 8.01
CA ARG A 701 4.74 3.58 8.19
C ARG A 701 5.50 3.25 6.90
N PHE A 702 6.27 4.19 6.38
CA PHE A 702 6.97 4.01 5.09
C PHE A 702 8.03 2.89 5.13
N GLU A 703 8.54 2.57 6.32
CA GLU A 703 9.48 1.47 6.57
C GLU A 703 8.86 0.07 6.44
N THR A 704 7.52 -0.02 6.49
CA THR A 704 6.79 -1.30 6.53
C THR A 704 5.64 -1.41 5.53
N ALA A 705 5.22 -0.31 4.89
CA ALA A 705 4.00 -0.28 4.09
C ALA A 705 3.99 -1.33 2.97
N MET A 706 5.10 -1.49 2.25
CA MET A 706 5.21 -2.45 1.15
C MET A 706 5.26 -3.92 1.58
N ARG A 707 5.38 -4.22 2.88
CA ARG A 707 5.32 -5.60 3.39
C ARG A 707 3.91 -6.19 3.26
N ASP A 708 2.89 -5.34 3.39
CA ASP A 708 1.48 -5.74 3.37
C ASP A 708 0.94 -5.82 1.93
N PRO A 709 0.40 -6.97 1.48
CA PRO A 709 -0.23 -7.09 0.16
C PRO A 709 -1.34 -6.06 -0.14
N MET A 710 -1.99 -5.49 0.88
CA MET A 710 -3.00 -4.44 0.68
C MET A 710 -2.41 -3.11 0.21
N PHE A 711 -1.10 -2.87 0.38
CA PHE A 711 -0.41 -1.74 -0.24
C PHE A 711 -0.59 -1.75 -1.76
N TYR A 712 -0.25 -2.87 -2.39
CA TYR A 712 -0.32 -3.03 -3.84
C TYR A 712 -1.78 -3.03 -4.33
N GLN A 713 -2.72 -3.54 -3.54
CA GLN A 713 -4.15 -3.49 -3.88
C GLN A 713 -4.70 -2.05 -3.80
N LEU A 714 -4.32 -1.28 -2.77
CA LEU A 714 -4.68 0.13 -2.64
C LEU A 714 -4.12 0.97 -3.78
N TYR A 715 -2.81 0.90 -4.04
CA TYR A 715 -2.22 1.69 -5.12
C TYR A 715 -2.69 1.21 -6.51
N LYS A 716 -2.98 -0.08 -6.72
CA LYS A 716 -3.62 -0.55 -7.96
C LYS A 716 -4.99 0.07 -8.16
N ARG A 717 -5.80 0.20 -7.09
CA ARG A 717 -7.08 0.94 -7.13
C ARG A 717 -6.85 2.41 -7.47
N ILE A 718 -5.98 3.12 -6.76
CA ILE A 718 -5.68 4.55 -6.98
C ILE A 718 -5.23 4.81 -8.44
N ILE A 719 -4.27 4.02 -8.94
CA ILE A 719 -3.72 4.18 -10.30
C ILE A 719 -4.77 3.84 -11.38
N GLN A 720 -5.61 2.83 -11.18
CA GLN A 720 -6.68 2.50 -12.13
C GLN A 720 -7.85 3.50 -12.09
N THR A 721 -8.34 3.85 -10.89
CA THR A 721 -9.50 4.73 -10.70
C THR A 721 -9.23 6.18 -11.10
N PHE A 722 -7.98 6.67 -10.96
CA PHE A 722 -7.65 8.06 -11.26
C PHE A 722 -6.64 8.22 -12.40
N TYR A 723 -5.42 7.67 -12.28
CA TYR A 723 -4.33 7.94 -13.24
C TYR A 723 -4.64 7.39 -14.64
N TYR A 724 -5.04 6.13 -14.76
CA TYR A 724 -5.41 5.58 -16.07
C TYR A 724 -6.76 6.09 -16.58
N ARG A 725 -7.73 6.36 -15.69
CA ARG A 725 -8.96 7.06 -16.07
C ARG A 725 -8.65 8.41 -16.75
N PHE A 726 -7.71 9.18 -16.20
CA PHE A 726 -7.23 10.43 -16.78
C PHE A 726 -6.42 10.20 -18.07
N MET A 727 -5.43 9.33 -18.07
CA MET A 727 -4.57 9.09 -19.24
C MET A 727 -5.31 8.51 -20.45
N ASP A 728 -6.43 7.82 -20.25
CA ASP A 728 -7.31 7.32 -21.31
C ASP A 728 -8.23 8.41 -21.92
N THR A 729 -8.31 9.61 -21.30
CA THR A 729 -8.94 10.81 -21.91
C THR A 729 -8.02 11.54 -22.88
N LEU A 730 -6.70 11.39 -22.73
CA LEU A 730 -5.72 12.01 -23.60
C LEU A 730 -5.68 11.31 -24.96
N HIS A 731 -5.35 12.06 -26.01
CA HIS A 731 -5.19 11.50 -27.35
C HIS A 731 -4.07 10.45 -27.38
N PRO A 732 -4.32 9.23 -27.93
CA PRO A 732 -3.28 8.22 -28.20
C PRO A 732 -2.18 8.78 -29.10
N TYR A 733 -0.94 8.29 -28.96
CA TYR A 733 0.14 8.76 -29.82
C TYR A 733 -0.04 8.31 -31.28
N THR A 734 0.00 9.28 -32.20
CA THR A 734 0.00 9.02 -33.64
C THR A 734 1.34 8.44 -34.10
N LYS A 735 1.35 7.75 -35.23
CA LYS A 735 2.58 7.23 -35.85
C LYS A 735 3.58 8.35 -36.15
N THR A 736 3.10 9.56 -36.43
CA THR A 736 3.92 10.76 -36.64
C THR A 736 4.59 11.30 -35.38
N GLU A 737 4.02 11.08 -34.19
CA GLU A 737 4.61 11.46 -32.90
C GLU A 737 5.58 10.40 -32.37
N LEU A 738 5.35 9.12 -32.68
CA LEU A 738 6.21 8.00 -32.29
C LEU A 738 7.42 7.81 -33.21
N THR A 739 7.29 8.13 -34.51
CA THR A 739 8.36 7.93 -35.50
C THR A 739 9.48 8.95 -35.30
N PHE A 740 10.70 8.47 -35.10
CA PHE A 740 11.91 9.29 -35.16
C PHE A 740 12.46 9.29 -36.60
N PRO A 741 12.34 10.39 -37.38
CA PRO A 741 12.69 10.37 -38.80
C PRO A 741 14.19 10.15 -39.03
N GLY A 742 14.51 9.17 -39.89
CA GLY A 742 15.89 8.78 -40.18
C GLY A 742 16.59 8.11 -38.99
N VAL A 743 15.85 7.40 -38.15
CA VAL A 743 16.38 6.48 -37.12
C VAL A 743 15.66 5.14 -37.22
N LYS A 744 16.41 4.04 -37.15
CA LYS A 744 15.86 2.68 -37.11
C LYS A 744 16.68 1.77 -36.21
N ILE A 745 16.03 0.97 -35.38
CA ILE A 745 16.65 -0.17 -34.70
C ILE A 745 16.73 -1.33 -35.70
N GLU A 746 17.92 -1.88 -35.93
CA GLU A 746 18.11 -3.06 -36.78
C GLU A 746 17.97 -4.37 -35.98
N THR A 747 18.67 -4.46 -34.85
CA THR A 747 18.75 -5.65 -34.00
C THR A 747 19.09 -5.28 -32.55
N VAL A 748 18.75 -6.18 -31.63
CA VAL A 748 19.21 -6.19 -30.24
C VAL A 748 19.89 -7.53 -29.96
N GLU A 749 21.04 -7.49 -29.31
CA GLU A 749 21.70 -8.66 -28.71
C GLU A 749 21.80 -8.44 -27.20
N MET A 750 21.55 -9.46 -26.38
CA MET A 750 21.61 -9.33 -24.92
C MET A 750 22.14 -10.61 -24.26
N ASP A 751 22.92 -10.42 -23.18
CA ASP A 751 23.45 -11.50 -22.35
C ASP A 751 22.35 -12.36 -21.68
N LYS A 752 22.74 -13.55 -21.22
CA LYS A 752 21.81 -14.49 -20.58
C LYS A 752 21.41 -14.00 -19.17
N LEU A 753 20.15 -13.58 -19.04
CA LEU A 753 19.56 -13.13 -17.78
C LEU A 753 19.42 -14.28 -16.76
N VAL A 754 20.06 -14.13 -15.60
CA VAL A 754 20.04 -15.11 -14.50
C VAL A 754 19.85 -14.43 -13.15
N THR A 755 18.83 -14.84 -12.40
CA THR A 755 18.67 -14.49 -10.98
C THR A 755 19.04 -15.65 -10.05
N TYR A 756 19.33 -15.31 -8.80
CA TYR A 756 19.67 -16.25 -7.73
C TYR A 756 19.33 -15.61 -6.37
N PHE A 757 19.54 -16.35 -5.28
CA PHE A 757 19.53 -15.79 -3.92
C PHE A 757 20.95 -15.80 -3.36
N ASP A 758 21.40 -14.67 -2.83
CA ASP A 758 22.59 -14.56 -1.99
C ASP A 758 22.22 -14.42 -0.51
N LYS A 759 23.21 -14.34 0.39
CA LYS A 759 23.00 -14.11 1.82
C LYS A 759 23.52 -12.73 2.17
N PHE A 760 22.67 -11.93 2.82
CA PHE A 760 22.99 -10.60 3.31
C PHE A 760 22.98 -10.60 4.84
N ASP A 761 23.96 -9.91 5.44
CA ASP A 761 24.08 -9.70 6.88
C ASP A 761 23.87 -8.21 7.18
N ALA A 762 22.80 -7.86 7.88
CA ALA A 762 22.54 -6.50 8.36
C ALA A 762 22.93 -6.38 9.85
N ASP A 763 23.53 -5.26 10.26
CA ASP A 763 23.87 -5.03 11.66
C ASP A 763 22.63 -4.58 12.45
N ILE A 764 22.17 -5.44 13.37
CA ILE A 764 21.02 -5.19 14.24
C ILE A 764 21.46 -4.89 15.69
N THR A 765 22.68 -4.41 15.90
CA THR A 765 23.20 -4.16 17.26
C THR A 765 22.41 -3.04 17.99
N ASN A 766 21.83 -2.07 17.26
CA ASN A 766 20.88 -1.08 17.81
C ASN A 766 19.53 -1.69 18.27
N ALA A 767 19.30 -3.00 18.07
CA ALA A 767 18.11 -3.72 18.52
C ALA A 767 18.18 -4.23 19.98
N VAL A 768 19.29 -3.95 20.69
CA VAL A 768 19.51 -4.37 22.08
C VAL A 768 20.18 -3.26 22.88
N ASP A 769 19.87 -3.20 24.16
CA ASP A 769 20.41 -2.19 25.06
C ASP A 769 21.87 -2.49 25.38
N VAL A 770 22.72 -1.45 25.40
CA VAL A 770 24.16 -1.55 25.71
C VAL A 770 24.49 -0.88 27.04
N GLU A 771 25.65 -1.22 27.61
CA GLU A 771 26.14 -0.60 28.84
C GLU A 771 26.71 0.81 28.54
N VAL A 772 26.71 1.70 29.54
CA VAL A 772 27.43 2.97 29.47
C VAL A 772 28.92 2.68 29.63
N PHE A 773 29.77 3.18 28.72
CA PHE A 773 31.20 2.88 28.76
C PHE A 773 31.90 3.67 29.88
N ASP A 774 32.44 2.96 30.86
CA ASP A 774 33.25 3.53 31.95
C ASP A 774 34.75 3.41 31.63
N GLU A 775 35.40 4.55 31.39
CA GLU A 775 36.84 4.61 31.05
C GLU A 775 37.78 4.24 32.22
N THR A 776 37.26 4.11 33.45
CA THR A 776 38.04 3.68 34.61
C THR A 776 38.08 2.16 34.77
N THR A 777 37.08 1.43 34.29
CA THR A 777 36.99 -0.05 34.39
C THR A 777 37.12 -0.77 33.04
N MET A 778 36.82 -0.12 31.91
CA MET A 778 36.81 -0.73 30.58
C MET A 778 38.00 -0.30 29.72
N LYS A 779 38.57 -1.24 28.97
CA LYS A 779 39.63 -0.95 28.00
C LYS A 779 39.04 -0.57 26.64
N SER A 780 39.49 0.54 26.07
CA SER A 780 39.08 0.96 24.73
C SER A 780 39.58 -0.02 23.66
N SER A 781 38.64 -0.65 22.95
CA SER A 781 38.87 -1.59 21.84
C SER A 781 39.10 -0.86 20.51
N ASP A 782 39.54 -1.58 19.48
CA ASP A 782 39.54 -1.04 18.12
C ASP A 782 38.11 -0.75 17.62
N PHE A 783 37.10 -1.48 18.12
CA PHE A 783 35.69 -1.18 17.84
C PHE A 783 35.24 0.15 18.45
N LYS A 784 35.65 0.50 19.69
CA LYS A 784 35.40 1.84 20.25
C LYS A 784 36.15 2.94 19.48
N LYS A 785 37.38 2.70 19.02
CA LYS A 785 38.12 3.66 18.18
C LYS A 785 37.40 3.95 16.86
N PHE A 786 36.76 2.93 16.28
CA PHE A 786 35.86 3.05 15.13
C PHE A 786 34.38 3.15 15.56
N GLY A 787 34.12 3.88 16.66
CA GLY A 787 32.82 4.43 17.03
C GLY A 787 31.73 3.45 17.42
N LYS A 788 32.01 2.14 17.54
CA LYS A 788 31.02 1.18 17.98
C LYS A 788 30.99 1.12 19.51
N ILE A 789 29.94 1.71 20.09
CA ILE A 789 29.72 1.76 21.54
C ILE A 789 29.18 0.46 22.17
N ALA A 790 28.89 -0.57 21.37
CA ALA A 790 28.19 -1.77 21.83
C ALA A 790 29.08 -2.80 22.54
N HIS A 791 28.99 -2.86 23.87
CA HIS A 791 29.80 -3.75 24.71
C HIS A 791 28.99 -4.45 25.83
N TYR A 792 29.60 -5.49 26.41
CA TYR A 792 29.13 -6.23 27.57
C TYR A 792 30.34 -6.59 28.46
N GLN A 793 30.34 -6.15 29.72
CA GLN A 793 31.42 -6.37 30.69
C GLN A 793 32.81 -5.97 30.14
N GLY A 794 32.87 -4.82 29.45
CA GLY A 794 34.09 -4.30 28.82
C GLY A 794 34.59 -5.10 27.61
N GLN A 795 33.71 -5.87 26.94
CA GLN A 795 34.02 -6.64 25.74
C GLN A 795 33.00 -6.35 24.64
N ASP A 796 33.45 -6.04 23.42
CA ASP A 796 32.55 -5.64 22.34
C ASP A 796 31.68 -6.81 21.85
N PHE A 797 30.53 -6.48 21.25
CA PHE A 797 29.70 -7.45 20.54
C PHE A 797 29.06 -6.90 19.26
N VAL A 798 28.70 -7.80 18.35
CA VAL A 798 27.98 -7.49 17.11
C VAL A 798 26.91 -8.54 16.84
N LEU A 799 25.68 -8.09 16.56
CA LEU A 799 24.54 -8.94 16.24
C LEU A 799 24.13 -8.71 14.78
N TYR A 800 24.24 -9.73 13.95
CA TYR A 800 23.87 -9.70 12.54
C TYR A 800 22.56 -10.44 12.30
N ALA A 801 21.62 -9.82 11.58
CA ALA A 801 20.48 -10.51 10.98
C ALA A 801 20.89 -11.02 9.59
N ARG A 802 20.97 -12.35 9.42
CA ARG A 802 21.33 -13.03 8.18
C ARG A 802 20.08 -13.48 7.44
N MET A 803 19.81 -12.92 6.27
CA MET A 803 18.67 -13.30 5.42
C MET A 803 19.13 -13.67 4.01
N PRO A 804 18.41 -14.54 3.28
CA PRO A 804 18.55 -14.59 1.83
C PRO A 804 18.03 -13.29 1.20
N ARG A 805 18.56 -12.85 0.06
CA ARG A 805 17.98 -11.74 -0.75
C ARG A 805 18.08 -12.08 -2.23
N LEU A 806 17.10 -11.65 -3.04
CA LEU A 806 17.14 -11.84 -4.49
C LEU A 806 18.30 -11.03 -5.09
N ASN A 807 19.00 -11.58 -6.08
CA ASN A 807 20.03 -10.90 -6.85
C ASN A 807 20.07 -11.42 -8.30
N HIS A 808 20.80 -10.74 -9.18
CA HIS A 808 21.04 -11.16 -10.57
C HIS A 808 22.51 -11.11 -10.96
N LEU A 809 22.88 -11.81 -12.04
CA LEU A 809 24.18 -11.61 -12.68
C LEU A 809 24.15 -10.32 -13.51
N PRO A 810 25.24 -9.52 -13.54
CA PRO A 810 25.36 -8.41 -14.47
C PRO A 810 25.19 -8.89 -15.91
N PHE A 811 24.50 -8.09 -16.72
CA PHE A 811 24.24 -8.37 -18.12
C PHE A 811 24.46 -7.12 -18.97
N THR A 812 24.83 -7.33 -20.22
CA THR A 812 25.07 -6.29 -21.23
C THR A 812 24.08 -6.48 -22.38
N PHE A 813 23.70 -5.37 -23.03
CA PHE A 813 23.03 -5.41 -24.32
C PHE A 813 23.77 -4.57 -25.36
N ASN A 814 23.69 -5.00 -26.62
CA ASN A 814 24.10 -4.24 -27.81
C ASN A 814 22.84 -3.87 -28.60
N LEU A 815 22.57 -2.57 -28.70
CA LEU A 815 21.47 -2.02 -29.50
C LEU A 815 22.04 -1.45 -30.80
N ASN A 816 21.74 -2.10 -31.93
CA ASN A 816 22.23 -1.70 -33.25
C ASN A 816 21.24 -0.72 -33.91
N VAL A 817 21.67 0.52 -34.09
CA VAL A 817 20.82 1.63 -34.58
C VAL A 817 21.43 2.24 -35.85
N VAL A 818 20.62 2.37 -36.90
CA VAL A 818 20.97 3.16 -38.09
C VAL A 818 20.39 4.56 -37.94
N SER A 819 21.17 5.60 -38.26
CA SER A 819 20.63 6.94 -38.46
C SER A 819 21.18 7.63 -39.71
N ASP A 820 20.34 8.41 -40.38
CA ASP A 820 20.68 9.09 -41.64
C ASP A 820 21.57 10.34 -41.43
N LYS A 821 21.62 10.88 -40.20
CA LYS A 821 22.32 12.12 -39.86
C LYS A 821 22.82 12.11 -38.41
N ALA A 822 23.74 13.02 -38.08
CA ALA A 822 24.16 13.24 -36.70
C ALA A 822 23.04 13.93 -35.90
N GLN A 823 22.62 13.34 -34.78
CA GLN A 823 21.57 13.91 -33.91
C GLN A 823 21.57 13.30 -32.50
N LYS A 824 21.08 14.06 -31.52
CA LYS A 824 20.89 13.59 -30.15
C LYS A 824 19.63 12.75 -30.04
N ALA A 825 19.70 11.65 -29.29
CA ALA A 825 18.60 10.74 -29.03
C ALA A 825 18.59 10.31 -27.57
N VAL A 826 17.42 9.94 -27.05
CA VAL A 826 17.31 9.20 -25.79
C VAL A 826 17.00 7.74 -26.08
N VAL A 827 17.59 6.84 -25.32
CA VAL A 827 17.28 5.42 -25.31
C VAL A 827 16.51 5.12 -24.04
N MET A 828 15.31 4.55 -24.19
CA MET A 828 14.48 4.07 -23.09
C MET A 828 14.35 2.55 -23.19
N LEU A 829 14.52 1.88 -22.06
CA LEU A 829 14.42 0.42 -21.92
C LEU A 829 13.42 0.05 -20.82
N PHE A 830 12.47 -0.81 -21.17
CA PHE A 830 11.51 -1.40 -20.24
C PHE A 830 11.52 -2.94 -20.29
N VAL A 831 11.12 -3.60 -19.20
CA VAL A 831 10.82 -5.03 -19.15
C VAL A 831 9.35 -5.25 -18.78
N GLY A 832 8.66 -6.12 -19.52
CA GLY A 832 7.26 -6.48 -19.27
C GLY A 832 6.99 -7.97 -19.49
N PRO A 833 5.82 -8.48 -19.06
CA PRO A 833 5.46 -9.88 -19.26
C PRO A 833 5.08 -10.11 -20.72
N LYS A 834 5.46 -11.26 -21.28
CA LYS A 834 5.04 -11.64 -22.65
C LYS A 834 3.66 -12.30 -22.69
N TYR A 835 3.36 -13.09 -21.67
CA TYR A 835 2.13 -13.87 -21.56
C TYR A 835 1.39 -13.53 -20.26
N ASP A 836 0.06 -13.66 -20.28
CA ASP A 836 -0.78 -13.52 -19.10
C ASP A 836 -0.72 -14.77 -18.19
N GLN A 837 -1.46 -14.73 -17.08
CA GLN A 837 -1.55 -15.83 -16.11
C GLN A 837 -2.18 -17.13 -16.66
N TYR A 838 -2.76 -17.11 -17.86
CA TYR A 838 -3.37 -18.26 -18.54
C TYR A 838 -2.51 -18.76 -19.73
N GLY A 839 -1.44 -18.04 -20.09
CA GLY A 839 -0.57 -18.34 -21.23
C GLY A 839 -0.98 -17.67 -22.55
N ASN A 840 -1.97 -16.76 -22.54
CA ASN A 840 -2.31 -15.95 -23.71
C ASN A 840 -1.21 -14.89 -23.95
N LEU A 841 -0.95 -14.55 -25.21
CA LEU A 841 -0.04 -13.44 -25.54
C LEU A 841 -0.72 -12.09 -25.21
N TYR A 842 0.02 -11.20 -24.57
CA TYR A 842 -0.48 -9.87 -24.19
C TYR A 842 -0.67 -8.94 -25.41
N GLY A 843 -1.88 -8.39 -25.58
CA GLY A 843 -2.10 -7.22 -26.43
C GLY A 843 -1.40 -5.98 -25.87
N ILE A 844 -0.87 -5.12 -26.74
CA ILE A 844 0.07 -4.05 -26.36
C ILE A 844 -0.61 -3.03 -25.45
N ASN A 845 -1.80 -2.54 -25.83
CA ASN A 845 -2.54 -1.58 -25.00
C ASN A 845 -2.94 -2.15 -23.64
N ALA A 846 -3.20 -3.45 -23.54
CA ALA A 846 -3.52 -4.11 -22.27
C ALA A 846 -2.29 -4.36 -21.39
N ASN A 847 -1.09 -4.32 -21.97
CA ASN A 847 0.17 -4.64 -21.28
C ASN A 847 0.97 -3.40 -20.87
N ARG A 848 0.61 -2.21 -21.37
CA ARG A 848 1.31 -0.94 -21.14
C ARG A 848 1.56 -0.65 -19.65
N GLU A 849 0.61 -1.00 -18.78
CA GLU A 849 0.73 -0.79 -17.33
C GLU A 849 1.66 -1.79 -16.60
N ASN A 850 2.08 -2.87 -17.26
CA ASN A 850 2.90 -3.94 -16.68
C ASN A 850 4.40 -3.81 -17.02
N PHE A 851 4.79 -2.76 -17.75
CA PHE A 851 6.18 -2.48 -18.06
C PHE A 851 6.86 -1.72 -16.93
N PHE A 852 8.04 -2.22 -16.53
CA PHE A 852 8.94 -1.61 -15.57
C PHE A 852 10.17 -1.04 -16.29
N GLU A 853 10.49 0.23 -16.06
CA GLU A 853 11.62 0.93 -16.67
C GLU A 853 12.95 0.48 -16.04
N LEU A 854 13.93 0.19 -16.90
CA LEU A 854 15.25 -0.28 -16.50
C LEU A 854 16.33 0.78 -16.74
N ASP A 855 16.26 1.52 -17.84
CA ASP A 855 17.24 2.57 -18.11
C ASP A 855 16.70 3.62 -19.06
N HIS A 856 17.04 4.87 -18.77
CA HIS A 856 16.79 6.03 -19.61
C HIS A 856 18.09 6.83 -19.67
N PHE A 857 18.68 6.93 -20.85
CA PHE A 857 19.97 7.62 -21.07
C PHE A 857 20.07 8.34 -22.42
N LEU A 858 20.89 9.39 -22.45
CA LEU A 858 21.18 10.18 -23.64
C LEU A 858 22.28 9.52 -24.48
N VAL A 859 22.13 9.53 -25.81
CA VAL A 859 23.16 9.13 -26.79
C VAL A 859 23.28 10.14 -27.92
N ASP A 860 24.51 10.32 -28.41
CA ASP A 860 24.80 11.09 -29.62
C ASP A 860 24.96 10.13 -30.81
N LEU A 861 23.97 10.11 -31.71
CA LEU A 861 24.01 9.25 -32.90
C LEU A 861 24.85 9.90 -34.01
N ILE A 862 25.66 9.09 -34.68
CA ILE A 862 26.37 9.45 -35.91
C ILE A 862 25.66 8.91 -37.16
N PRO A 863 25.90 9.49 -38.36
CA PRO A 863 25.36 8.96 -39.61
C PRO A 863 25.89 7.55 -39.89
N GLY A 864 25.02 6.66 -40.36
CA GLY A 864 25.32 5.25 -40.60
C GLY A 864 24.93 4.35 -39.42
N LYS A 865 25.75 3.32 -39.16
CA LYS A 865 25.49 2.32 -38.11
C LYS A 865 26.14 2.73 -36.78
N ASN A 866 25.34 2.69 -35.72
CA ASN A 866 25.72 2.94 -34.34
C ASN A 866 25.53 1.62 -33.56
N VAL A 867 26.50 1.28 -32.70
CA VAL A 867 26.40 0.12 -31.79
C VAL A 867 26.41 0.67 -30.37
N ILE A 868 25.25 0.63 -29.71
CA ILE A 868 25.10 1.15 -28.34
C ILE A 868 25.22 -0.02 -27.38
N THR A 869 26.39 -0.14 -26.75
CA THR A 869 26.66 -1.15 -25.71
C THR A 869 26.39 -0.55 -24.33
N ARG A 870 25.61 -1.25 -23.50
CA ARG A 870 25.20 -0.76 -22.16
C ARG A 870 25.17 -1.93 -21.17
N ASN A 871 25.78 -1.77 -20.01
CA ASN A 871 25.74 -2.77 -18.93
C ASN A 871 24.72 -2.38 -17.86
N SER A 872 24.08 -3.40 -17.28
CA SER A 872 23.17 -3.29 -16.12
C SER A 872 23.73 -2.49 -14.93
N GLN A 873 25.05 -2.46 -14.72
CA GLN A 873 25.68 -1.70 -13.64
C GLN A 873 25.76 -0.19 -13.89
N ASP A 874 25.52 0.27 -15.12
CA ASP A 874 25.56 1.68 -15.49
C ASP A 874 24.16 2.33 -15.58
N PHE A 875 23.09 1.56 -15.33
CA PHE A 875 21.69 2.01 -15.47
C PHE A 875 21.37 3.14 -14.47
N SER A 876 20.73 4.21 -14.95
CA SER A 876 20.74 5.52 -14.29
C SER A 876 19.97 5.62 -12.97
N TRP A 877 19.07 4.68 -12.68
CA TRP A 877 18.14 4.72 -11.55
C TRP A 877 18.40 3.68 -10.44
N PHE A 878 19.34 2.75 -10.66
CA PHE A 878 19.64 1.67 -9.72
C PHE A 878 20.88 1.95 -8.86
N VAL A 879 20.80 1.59 -7.57
CA VAL A 879 21.89 1.72 -6.59
C VAL A 879 22.33 0.38 -6.02
N LYS A 880 23.54 0.31 -5.49
CA LYS A 880 24.08 -0.84 -4.76
C LYS A 880 23.40 -0.98 -3.39
N ASP A 881 23.62 -2.12 -2.73
CA ASP A 881 23.34 -2.22 -1.29
C ASP A 881 24.21 -1.22 -0.51
N ARG A 882 23.70 -0.75 0.63
CA ARG A 882 24.43 0.17 1.50
C ARG A 882 25.57 -0.53 2.25
N THR A 883 26.70 0.15 2.39
CA THR A 883 27.77 -0.19 3.31
C THR A 883 27.24 -0.12 4.75
N THR A 884 27.44 -1.19 5.52
CA THR A 884 26.98 -1.29 6.92
C THR A 884 27.53 -0.15 7.78
N TYR A 885 26.71 0.35 8.70
CA TYR A 885 26.97 1.49 9.60
C TYR A 885 28.38 1.47 10.23
N PHE A 886 28.81 0.32 10.75
CA PHE A 886 30.15 0.19 11.34
C PHE A 886 31.29 0.41 10.32
N GLU A 887 31.21 -0.21 9.15
CA GLU A 887 32.25 -0.10 8.11
C GLU A 887 32.25 1.31 7.49
N LEU A 888 31.09 1.95 7.35
CA LEU A 888 30.97 3.36 6.95
C LEU A 888 31.65 4.29 7.96
N TYR A 889 31.36 4.16 9.26
CA TYR A 889 32.01 4.96 10.31
C TYR A 889 33.52 4.72 10.33
N LYS A 890 33.96 3.46 10.20
CA LYS A 890 35.38 3.08 10.13
C LYS A 890 36.10 3.74 8.94
N GLN A 891 35.50 3.74 7.75
CA GLN A 891 36.06 4.46 6.59
C GLN A 891 36.14 5.97 6.81
N VAL A 892 35.11 6.57 7.42
CA VAL A 892 35.08 8.01 7.75
C VAL A 892 36.16 8.38 8.77
N MET A 893 36.39 7.55 9.80
CA MET A 893 37.45 7.78 10.80
C MET A 893 38.86 7.62 10.24
N LEU A 894 39.10 6.59 9.42
CA LEU A 894 40.39 6.42 8.74
C LEU A 894 40.69 7.62 7.83
N ALA A 895 39.68 8.18 7.16
CA ALA A 895 39.83 9.41 6.39
C ALA A 895 40.01 10.66 7.28
N TYR A 896 39.30 10.77 8.40
CA TYR A 896 39.43 11.87 9.36
C TYR A 896 40.82 11.95 10.00
N ASN A 897 41.42 10.79 10.28
CA ASN A 897 42.81 10.64 10.75
C ASN A 897 43.85 10.89 9.64
N GLY A 898 43.45 10.88 8.37
CA GLY A 898 44.36 11.00 7.22
C GLY A 898 45.06 9.70 6.80
N GLU A 899 44.58 8.55 7.26
CA GLU A 899 45.10 7.21 6.91
C GLU A 899 44.60 6.76 5.52
N THR A 900 43.38 7.15 5.16
CA THR A 900 42.76 6.90 3.85
C THR A 900 42.17 8.18 3.25
N LYS A 901 41.58 8.10 2.06
CA LYS A 901 40.69 9.13 1.53
C LYS A 901 39.28 8.56 1.38
N PHE A 902 38.27 9.27 1.84
CA PHE A 902 36.86 8.90 1.63
C PHE A 902 36.42 9.39 0.25
N PRO A 903 36.06 8.50 -0.70
CA PRO A 903 35.52 8.91 -1.99
C PRO A 903 34.10 9.45 -1.81
N LEU A 904 33.73 10.39 -2.66
CA LEU A 904 32.35 10.87 -2.79
C LEU A 904 31.77 10.30 -4.08
N ASP A 905 30.79 9.40 -3.97
CA ASP A 905 30.02 8.89 -5.10
C ASP A 905 28.56 8.59 -4.73
N MET A 906 27.71 8.46 -5.76
CA MET A 906 26.27 8.21 -5.65
C MET A 906 25.89 6.74 -5.89
N SER A 907 26.84 5.81 -5.86
CA SER A 907 26.56 4.39 -6.14
C SER A 907 25.81 3.68 -5.02
N GLU A 908 25.73 4.30 -3.83
CA GLU A 908 24.87 3.92 -2.70
C GLU A 908 23.82 5.02 -2.37
N ALA A 909 23.33 5.77 -3.37
CA ALA A 909 22.41 6.89 -3.13
C ALA A 909 21.07 6.50 -2.47
N HIS A 910 20.38 7.50 -1.90
CA HIS A 910 19.07 7.33 -1.26
C HIS A 910 17.90 7.29 -2.26
N CYS A 911 17.99 8.04 -3.36
CA CYS A 911 16.89 8.26 -4.30
C CYS A 911 16.73 7.17 -5.40
N GLY A 912 17.48 6.06 -5.32
CA GLY A 912 17.54 5.03 -6.37
C GLY A 912 17.06 3.65 -5.90
N PHE A 913 16.65 2.82 -6.85
CA PHE A 913 16.07 1.49 -6.58
C PHE A 913 17.16 0.42 -6.37
N PRO A 914 16.94 -0.61 -5.53
CA PRO A 914 17.94 -1.66 -5.31
C PRO A 914 18.28 -2.43 -6.61
N SER A 915 19.51 -2.29 -7.12
CA SER A 915 20.03 -2.96 -8.33
C SER A 915 19.79 -4.46 -8.33
N ARG A 916 20.04 -5.14 -7.21
CA ARG A 916 19.77 -6.59 -7.01
C ARG A 916 18.31 -7.01 -7.30
N LEU A 917 17.35 -6.08 -7.25
CA LEU A 917 15.93 -6.29 -7.56
C LEU A 917 15.54 -5.82 -8.97
N MET A 918 16.47 -5.43 -9.85
CA MET A 918 16.20 -5.00 -11.23
C MET A 918 15.36 -6.01 -12.01
N LEU A 919 15.73 -7.29 -11.98
CA LEU A 919 15.06 -8.36 -12.70
C LEU A 919 14.08 -9.13 -11.78
N PRO A 920 12.90 -9.54 -12.27
CA PRO A 920 12.02 -10.44 -11.53
C PRO A 920 12.64 -11.84 -11.39
N LYS A 921 12.21 -12.58 -10.37
CA LYS A 921 12.68 -13.94 -10.11
C LYS A 921 12.31 -14.90 -11.25
N GLY A 922 13.27 -15.25 -12.11
CA GLY A 922 13.07 -16.26 -13.16
C GLY A 922 12.61 -17.64 -12.66
N LYS A 923 12.33 -18.54 -13.60
CA LYS A 923 12.09 -19.97 -13.31
C LYS A 923 13.30 -20.82 -13.72
N LYS A 924 13.44 -22.04 -13.18
CA LYS A 924 14.62 -22.90 -13.47
C LYS A 924 14.77 -23.24 -14.96
N GLY A 925 13.66 -23.46 -15.66
CA GLY A 925 13.64 -23.65 -17.12
C GLY A 925 13.74 -22.36 -17.93
N GLY A 926 13.91 -21.21 -17.29
CA GLY A 926 13.63 -19.89 -17.85
C GLY A 926 12.15 -19.53 -17.73
N MET A 927 11.85 -18.23 -17.74
CA MET A 927 10.49 -17.68 -17.80
C MET A 927 10.45 -16.57 -18.87
N PRO A 928 9.44 -16.55 -19.77
CA PRO A 928 9.39 -15.60 -20.88
C PRO A 928 9.00 -14.19 -20.44
N PHE A 929 9.86 -13.23 -20.76
CA PHE A 929 9.61 -11.79 -20.64
C PHE A 929 9.95 -11.11 -21.96
N GLN A 930 9.43 -9.91 -22.18
CA GLN A 930 9.77 -9.07 -23.32
C GLN A 930 10.43 -7.78 -22.85
N PHE A 931 11.53 -7.41 -23.51
CA PHE A 931 12.24 -6.15 -23.30
C PHE A 931 11.82 -5.19 -24.43
N PHE A 932 11.31 -4.02 -24.08
CA PHE A 932 10.89 -2.99 -25.03
C PHE A 932 11.94 -1.88 -25.07
N PHE A 933 12.51 -1.66 -26.25
CA PHE A 933 13.48 -0.62 -26.53
C PHE A 933 12.83 0.45 -27.41
N MET A 934 12.99 1.71 -27.05
CA MET A 934 12.69 2.84 -27.92
C MET A 934 13.90 3.77 -28.03
N VAL A 935 14.18 4.24 -29.24
CA VAL A 935 15.05 5.40 -29.49
C VAL A 935 14.15 6.57 -29.88
N ALA A 936 14.17 7.64 -29.08
CA ALA A 936 13.34 8.84 -29.30
C ALA A 936 14.22 10.08 -29.50
N PRO A 937 13.71 11.14 -30.16
CA PRO A 937 14.43 12.41 -30.26
C PRO A 937 14.67 13.03 -28.88
N TYR A 938 15.84 13.64 -28.68
CA TYR A 938 16.15 14.30 -27.42
C TYR A 938 15.40 15.64 -27.26
N HIS A 939 14.56 15.74 -26.23
CA HIS A 939 13.85 16.97 -25.86
C HIS A 939 14.51 17.65 -24.65
N ALA A 940 15.32 18.68 -24.88
CA ALA A 940 16.13 19.30 -23.83
C ALA A 940 15.28 19.86 -22.65
N PRO A 941 15.66 19.56 -21.39
CA PRO A 941 14.90 19.99 -20.21
C PRO A 941 14.86 21.50 -20.03
N LYS A 942 13.78 22.01 -19.42
CA LYS A 942 13.57 23.45 -19.13
C LYS A 942 14.66 24.08 -18.27
N VAL A 943 15.35 23.25 -17.47
CA VAL A 943 16.55 23.60 -16.71
C VAL A 943 17.63 22.61 -17.15
N GLU A 944 18.81 23.11 -17.51
CA GLU A 944 19.91 22.24 -17.96
C GLU A 944 20.32 21.27 -16.84
N ARG A 945 20.50 19.99 -17.20
CA ARG A 945 20.78 18.92 -16.23
C ARG A 945 22.02 19.25 -15.39
N PHE A 946 21.96 18.97 -14.09
CA PHE A 946 22.96 19.34 -13.07
C PHE A 946 23.07 20.84 -12.72
N THR A 947 22.15 21.70 -13.21
CA THR A 947 22.09 23.07 -12.71
C THR A 947 21.67 23.10 -11.23
N GLY A 948 22.50 23.69 -10.38
CA GLY A 948 22.19 23.96 -8.97
C GLY A 948 22.50 22.84 -7.97
N TYR A 949 23.08 21.71 -8.40
CA TYR A 949 23.59 20.65 -7.53
C TYR A 949 24.75 19.89 -8.22
N GLU A 950 25.58 19.19 -7.46
CA GLU A 950 26.63 18.34 -8.02
C GLU A 950 26.15 16.88 -8.17
N GLU A 951 26.21 16.30 -9.38
CA GLU A 951 25.84 14.88 -9.64
C GLU A 951 26.63 13.89 -8.75
N VAL A 952 27.85 14.24 -8.36
CA VAL A 952 28.77 13.36 -7.61
C VAL A 952 28.32 13.17 -6.15
N VAL A 953 27.44 14.03 -5.62
CA VAL A 953 27.03 14.06 -4.20
C VAL A 953 25.54 14.31 -3.94
N SER A 954 24.73 14.59 -4.96
CA SER A 954 23.31 14.95 -4.77
C SER A 954 22.40 14.38 -5.88
N CYS A 955 21.21 13.93 -5.46
CA CYS A 955 20.16 13.43 -6.34
C CYS A 955 19.42 14.54 -7.12
N GLY A 956 19.69 15.82 -6.83
CA GLY A 956 19.04 16.96 -7.50
C GLY A 956 17.56 17.14 -7.16
N VAL A 957 17.10 16.65 -6.02
CA VAL A 957 15.73 16.88 -5.52
C VAL A 957 15.45 18.39 -5.40
N GLY A 958 14.30 18.85 -5.88
CA GLY A 958 13.88 20.26 -5.88
C GLY A 958 14.60 21.17 -6.88
N SER A 959 15.49 20.62 -7.72
CA SER A 959 16.25 21.39 -8.71
C SER A 959 15.48 21.64 -10.01
N GLY A 960 14.61 20.71 -10.44
CA GLY A 960 14.10 20.63 -11.81
C GLY A 960 15.14 20.18 -12.86
N ALA A 961 16.37 19.90 -12.44
CA ALA A 961 17.54 19.62 -13.28
C ALA A 961 18.09 18.19 -13.11
N ARG A 962 17.24 17.26 -12.64
CA ARG A 962 17.58 15.84 -12.43
C ARG A 962 17.17 14.89 -13.55
N TYR A 963 16.32 15.33 -14.49
CA TYR A 963 15.80 14.51 -15.57
C TYR A 963 16.67 14.56 -16.82
N VAL A 964 16.55 13.53 -17.66
CA VAL A 964 17.27 13.45 -18.94
C VAL A 964 16.66 14.43 -19.95
N ASP A 965 15.34 14.43 -20.09
CA ASP A 965 14.60 15.20 -21.09
C ASP A 965 13.27 15.78 -20.53
N THR A 966 12.36 16.21 -21.42
CA THR A 966 11.00 16.68 -21.06
C THR A 966 9.87 15.68 -21.36
N LEU A 967 10.14 14.40 -21.63
CA LEU A 967 9.08 13.45 -21.98
C LEU A 967 8.18 13.12 -20.76
N PRO A 968 6.92 12.67 -20.97
CA PRO A 968 6.09 12.10 -19.92
C PRO A 968 6.79 10.94 -19.21
N PHE A 969 6.61 10.79 -17.90
CA PHE A 969 7.18 9.64 -17.20
C PHE A 969 6.50 8.35 -17.66
N GLY A 970 7.28 7.34 -18.04
CA GLY A 970 6.78 6.13 -18.68
C GLY A 970 6.38 6.27 -20.15
N TYR A 971 6.71 7.38 -20.82
CA TYR A 971 6.54 7.51 -22.28
C TYR A 971 7.26 6.36 -23.02
N PRO A 972 6.67 5.79 -24.09
CA PRO A 972 5.38 6.09 -24.72
C PRO A 972 4.20 5.24 -24.21
N LEU A 973 4.34 4.59 -23.04
CA LEU A 973 3.39 3.59 -22.52
C LEU A 973 2.36 4.17 -21.53
N GLU A 974 2.49 5.45 -21.18
CA GLU A 974 1.69 6.13 -20.15
C GLU A 974 0.25 6.40 -20.60
N ARG A 975 0.04 6.56 -21.92
CA ARG A 975 -1.27 6.72 -22.58
C ARG A 975 -1.82 5.44 -23.19
N LYS A 976 -3.11 5.49 -23.52
CA LYS A 976 -3.77 4.51 -24.38
C LYS A 976 -3.05 4.39 -25.73
N ILE A 977 -2.91 3.16 -26.22
CA ILE A 977 -2.19 2.80 -27.44
C ILE A 977 -3.17 2.38 -28.54
N ASP A 978 -2.99 2.92 -29.75
CA ASP A 978 -3.58 2.38 -30.98
C ASP A 978 -2.57 1.48 -31.69
N GLU A 979 -2.85 0.19 -31.77
CA GLU A 979 -1.95 -0.82 -32.35
C GLU A 979 -1.78 -0.68 -33.88
N ALA A 980 -2.66 0.08 -34.57
CA ALA A 980 -2.48 0.40 -35.99
C ALA A 980 -1.35 1.42 -36.23
N GLU A 981 -1.22 2.38 -35.32
CA GLU A 981 -0.25 3.48 -35.40
C GLU A 981 1.08 3.17 -34.70
N TRP A 982 1.05 2.33 -33.66
CA TRP A 982 2.15 2.04 -32.74
C TRP A 982 3.48 1.62 -33.39
N PHE A 983 3.44 0.75 -34.40
CA PHE A 983 4.65 0.10 -34.92
C PHE A 983 5.48 1.05 -35.82
N VAL A 984 6.53 1.62 -35.23
CA VAL A 984 7.49 2.55 -35.85
C VAL A 984 8.93 1.98 -35.91
N PRO A 985 9.80 2.44 -36.84
CA PRO A 985 11.13 1.85 -37.05
C PRO A 985 12.12 2.00 -35.88
N ASN A 986 11.87 2.95 -34.99
CA ASN A 986 12.69 3.30 -33.83
C ASN A 986 12.22 2.63 -32.51
N MET A 987 11.34 1.62 -32.61
CA MET A 987 10.95 0.71 -31.53
C MET A 987 11.39 -0.74 -31.81
N TYR A 988 11.67 -1.51 -30.76
CA TYR A 988 12.00 -2.92 -30.86
C TYR A 988 11.54 -3.71 -29.63
N TYR A 989 10.88 -4.85 -29.84
CA TYR A 989 10.54 -5.82 -28.80
C TYR A 989 11.50 -7.02 -28.87
N TYR A 990 12.22 -7.29 -27.80
CA TYR A 990 13.17 -8.40 -27.67
C TYR A 990 12.62 -9.45 -26.69
N ASP A 991 12.27 -10.61 -27.24
CA ASP A 991 11.85 -11.78 -26.46
C ASP A 991 13.04 -12.42 -25.73
N THR A 992 12.91 -12.66 -24.43
CA THR A 992 13.97 -13.29 -23.63
C THR A 992 13.43 -14.22 -22.55
N MET A 993 14.32 -15.02 -21.96
CA MET A 993 14.02 -15.96 -20.89
C MET A 993 14.86 -15.60 -19.65
N ILE A 994 14.21 -15.22 -18.54
CA ILE A 994 14.88 -15.00 -17.26
C ILE A 994 14.96 -16.33 -16.51
N TYR A 995 16.19 -16.79 -16.25
CA TYR A 995 16.47 -18.06 -15.57
C TYR A 995 16.70 -17.82 -14.08
N HIS A 996 16.41 -18.82 -13.25
CA HIS A 996 16.77 -18.79 -11.83
C HIS A 996 17.64 -20.00 -11.43
N LYS A 997 18.74 -19.72 -10.73
CA LYS A 997 19.74 -20.69 -10.27
C LYS A 997 19.95 -20.60 -8.76
N SER A 998 20.47 -21.65 -8.15
CA SER A 998 21.02 -21.57 -6.81
C SER A 998 22.37 -20.84 -6.79
N GLU A 999 22.70 -20.26 -5.63
CA GLU A 999 24.02 -19.68 -5.30
C GLU A 999 25.20 -20.58 -5.71
N THR A 1000 25.07 -21.90 -5.48
CA THR A 1000 26.10 -22.89 -5.86
C THR A 1000 26.24 -23.11 -7.36
N GLU A 1001 25.12 -23.12 -8.11
CA GLU A 1001 25.14 -23.22 -9.58
C GLU A 1001 25.65 -21.94 -10.25
N VAL A 1002 25.47 -20.76 -9.62
CA VAL A 1002 26.06 -19.50 -10.08
C VAL A 1002 27.57 -19.50 -9.82
N ASN A 1003 27.99 -19.78 -8.59
CA ASN A 1003 29.41 -19.79 -8.22
C ASN A 1003 30.23 -20.84 -9.00
N SER A 1004 29.60 -21.93 -9.46
CA SER A 1004 30.23 -22.94 -10.33
C SER A 1004 30.48 -22.51 -11.78
N VAL A 1005 29.97 -21.33 -12.20
CA VAL A 1005 30.07 -20.79 -13.57
C VAL A 1005 30.94 -19.53 -13.63
N VAL A 1006 31.36 -18.99 -12.48
CA VAL A 1006 32.15 -17.76 -12.34
C VAL A 1006 33.64 -18.06 -12.01
N VAL A 1007 34.05 -19.33 -12.06
CA VAL A 1007 35.40 -19.84 -11.74
C VAL A 1007 36.03 -20.55 -12.93
#